data_AF-A0A559M3N0-F1
#
_entry.id   AF-A0A559M3N0-F1
#
_cell.length_a   1.000
_cell.length_b   1.000
_cell.length_c   1.000
_cell.angle_alpha   90.00
_cell.angle_beta   90.00
_cell.angle_gamma   90.00
#
_symmetry.space_group_name_H-M   'P 1'
#
loop_
_entity.id
_entity.type
_entity.pdbx_description
1 polymer ?
#
loop_
_entity_poly.entity_id
_entity_poly.type
_entity_poly.pdbx_seq_one_letter_code
_entity_poly.pdbx_strand_id
1 'polypeptide(L)'
;MVGISNLLCWVAAAWLFAAPFTWGAPTSDGLGERQAISKMVFCHFMIGIIDDRTSAADYDSDMQRAKALGIDAFALNIGVDAYTDTQLGYAYQSAADNGMKVFISFDFNWYSASSGASAVGQMIAKYASQSAQLMVDNKVFASSFSGDGLDVATMRSSAGVDVFWAPNFHPGQSDASLVDGALNWIAWDNDGNNKAPRPGANITVEDGDATYQTWLGGKPYIAPVSAWFSTHFGPEVSYSKNWVFPSDLLWFRRWNDILAMGPQFLEIITWNDYGESHYIGPLSSKHYDDGNSKWTNDMPHDGWLDMAKPFIAAYHAGSKTVDDYITADELVYWYRPTLRSLDCDATDTTMVSANNASGNYFEGRPDGYEDMEDTVFVVAMLTAPGTVTVTSGGNTQSFNAPKGASAYQVPMTVGKQQFSLTRDSTTVLSGDSLKDISSTCICGIYNFNAYVGTLPAGVSDPLGADGLASLTVGLHVSTCSATPSLGTAPAAASQTGAAGNSSTPSTTPTTAAASSPTPTSTTSPGSASQSTSASASASTTPTQTTTSSSSSPTTGTCVAGTAASGMSDNLSGLCSFSCSYGYCPTGACTCTSNGTPVPPPQTGTKGCALQGEDGSYAELCSFACSRGYCPSGACSSSC
;
A
#
# COMPACT_ATOMS: atom_id res chain seq x y z
N MET A 1 49.25 -10.25 -67.50
CA MET A 1 49.96 -11.27 -68.29
C MET A 1 49.16 -12.56 -68.22
N VAL A 2 48.84 -13.07 -69.40
CA VAL A 2 48.51 -14.46 -69.83
C VAL A 2 48.62 -15.55 -68.72
N GLY A 3 47.71 -16.50 -68.56
CA GLY A 3 46.78 -17.01 -69.56
C GLY A 3 45.80 -18.09 -69.11
N ILE A 4 45.08 -18.52 -70.14
CA ILE A 4 43.98 -19.49 -70.25
C ILE A 4 44.58 -20.87 -70.55
N SER A 5 43.92 -21.96 -70.13
CA SER A 5 43.33 -22.99 -71.04
C SER A 5 43.41 -24.46 -70.56
N ASN A 6 42.38 -25.21 -71.01
CA ASN A 6 42.22 -26.67 -71.19
C ASN A 6 41.38 -27.35 -70.09
N LEU A 7 40.11 -27.75 -70.24
CA LEU A 7 39.25 -28.26 -71.34
C LEU A 7 39.35 -29.79 -71.60
N LEU A 8 38.21 -30.47 -71.37
CA LEU A 8 37.68 -31.74 -71.93
C LEU A 8 38.29 -33.09 -71.52
N CYS A 9 37.47 -34.02 -71.02
CA CYS A 9 36.74 -34.99 -71.86
C CYS A 9 35.78 -35.90 -71.08
N TRP A 10 34.66 -36.23 -71.72
CA TRP A 10 33.57 -37.11 -71.29
C TRP A 10 33.89 -38.60 -71.51
N VAL A 11 33.21 -39.51 -70.79
CA VAL A 11 32.28 -40.54 -71.31
C VAL A 11 31.91 -41.56 -70.21
N ALA A 12 30.63 -41.92 -70.20
CA ALA A 12 29.87 -42.68 -69.21
C ALA A 12 30.01 -44.21 -69.29
N ALA A 13 29.70 -44.89 -68.18
CA ALA A 13 29.10 -46.22 -68.16
C ALA A 13 28.27 -46.41 -66.89
N ALA A 14 26.96 -46.50 -67.05
CA ALA A 14 25.96 -46.71 -66.00
C ALA A 14 25.55 -48.19 -65.95
N TRP A 15 25.47 -48.79 -64.76
CA TRP A 15 24.66 -49.99 -64.48
C TRP A 15 23.95 -49.84 -63.12
N LEU A 16 22.67 -50.25 -63.13
CA LEU A 16 21.58 -49.99 -62.19
C LEU A 16 21.72 -50.67 -60.81
N PHE A 17 21.14 -50.09 -59.74
CA PHE A 17 19.82 -50.47 -59.18
C PHE A 17 19.50 -49.81 -57.82
N ALA A 18 18.33 -49.14 -57.79
CA ALA A 18 17.34 -49.01 -56.69
C ALA A 18 17.70 -48.35 -55.33
N ALA A 19 17.16 -47.14 -55.09
CA ALA A 19 16.48 -46.73 -53.85
C ALA A 19 15.76 -45.37 -54.07
N PRO A 20 14.60 -45.12 -53.43
CA PRO A 20 13.67 -44.05 -53.81
C PRO A 20 14.13 -42.66 -53.36
N PHE A 21 13.85 -41.66 -54.21
CA PHE A 21 13.92 -40.25 -53.89
C PHE A 21 12.95 -39.89 -52.75
N THR A 22 13.47 -39.30 -51.68
CA THR A 22 12.74 -38.39 -50.81
C THR A 22 13.36 -37.00 -50.94
N TRP A 23 12.52 -35.98 -51.02
CA TRP A 23 12.91 -34.57 -51.08
C TRP A 23 13.87 -34.20 -49.96
N GLY A 24 15.01 -33.60 -50.31
CA GLY A 24 15.81 -32.84 -49.36
C GLY A 24 15.05 -31.57 -48.97
N ALA A 25 14.63 -31.50 -47.71
CA ALA A 25 14.10 -30.27 -47.12
C ALA A 25 15.20 -29.18 -47.15
N PRO A 26 14.85 -27.92 -47.45
CA PRO A 26 15.79 -26.83 -47.31
C PRO A 26 16.22 -26.72 -45.85
N THR A 27 17.52 -26.58 -45.64
CA THR A 27 18.12 -26.23 -44.36
C THR A 27 17.43 -24.98 -43.83
N SER A 28 16.70 -25.14 -42.73
CA SER A 28 16.26 -24.02 -41.91
C SER A 28 17.51 -23.36 -41.34
N ASP A 29 17.96 -22.29 -41.97
CA ASP A 29 18.69 -21.24 -41.27
C ASP A 29 17.73 -20.73 -40.19
N GLY A 30 17.84 -21.35 -39.01
CA GLY A 30 17.27 -20.83 -37.79
C GLY A 30 17.96 -19.52 -37.48
N LEU A 31 17.48 -18.44 -38.09
CA LEU A 31 17.48 -17.15 -37.44
C LEU A 31 16.75 -17.38 -36.13
N GLY A 32 17.54 -17.62 -35.07
CA GLY A 32 17.01 -17.67 -33.72
C GLY A 32 16.16 -16.43 -33.55
N GLU A 33 14.88 -16.65 -33.25
CA GLU A 33 14.08 -15.67 -32.53
C GLU A 33 15.02 -15.07 -31.48
N ARG A 34 15.29 -13.76 -31.57
CA ARG A 34 15.87 -13.04 -30.44
C ARG A 34 14.96 -13.40 -29.28
N GLN A 35 15.48 -14.19 -28.33
CA GLN A 35 14.80 -14.50 -27.09
C GLN A 35 14.23 -13.17 -26.59
N ALA A 36 12.89 -13.05 -26.58
CA ALA A 36 12.22 -11.80 -26.25
C ALA A 36 12.81 -11.31 -24.93
N ILE A 37 13.28 -10.07 -24.90
CA ILE A 37 13.70 -9.44 -23.65
C ILE A 37 12.47 -9.49 -22.76
N SER A 38 12.47 -10.36 -21.75
CA SER A 38 11.31 -10.50 -20.86
C SER A 38 11.19 -9.19 -20.11
N LYS A 39 10.22 -8.37 -20.51
CA LYS A 39 9.83 -7.18 -19.76
C LYS A 39 9.31 -7.64 -18.42
N MET A 40 9.82 -7.05 -17.34
CA MET A 40 9.32 -7.35 -16.00
C MET A 40 8.91 -6.07 -15.26
N VAL A 41 7.87 -6.21 -14.45
CA VAL A 41 7.35 -5.21 -13.52
C VAL A 41 7.64 -5.65 -12.10
N PHE A 42 8.43 -4.85 -11.40
CA PHE A 42 8.66 -5.00 -9.97
C PHE A 42 7.82 -3.99 -9.19
N CYS A 43 7.58 -4.26 -7.92
CA CYS A 43 7.01 -3.28 -7.01
C CYS A 43 7.74 -3.32 -5.66
N HIS A 44 8.15 -2.15 -5.19
CA HIS A 44 8.93 -2.01 -3.98
C HIS A 44 8.05 -2.25 -2.74
N PHE A 45 8.52 -3.07 -1.80
CA PHE A 45 7.74 -3.48 -0.63
C PHE A 45 8.57 -3.27 0.63
N MET A 46 8.09 -2.41 1.52
CA MET A 46 8.74 -2.05 2.78
C MET A 46 8.55 -3.16 3.82
N ILE A 47 9.62 -3.90 4.14
CA ILE A 47 9.63 -4.86 5.25
C ILE A 47 9.76 -4.15 6.60
N GLY A 48 10.38 -2.97 6.64
CA GLY A 48 10.66 -2.21 7.88
C GLY A 48 9.44 -1.67 8.64
N ILE A 49 8.21 -1.90 8.15
CA ILE A 49 6.96 -1.40 8.74
C ILE A 49 5.93 -2.51 8.99
N ILE A 50 6.34 -3.78 8.95
CA ILE A 50 5.43 -4.94 9.01
C ILE A 50 5.87 -5.98 10.06
N ASP A 51 6.31 -5.51 11.24
CA ASP A 51 6.67 -6.38 12.36
C ASP A 51 5.44 -7.11 12.96
N ASP A 52 4.24 -6.65 12.63
CA ASP A 52 2.93 -7.15 13.05
C ASP A 52 2.45 -8.39 12.27
N ARG A 53 3.07 -8.74 11.14
CA ARG A 53 2.76 -9.95 10.38
C ARG A 53 3.29 -11.20 11.08
N THR A 54 2.45 -12.20 11.24
CA THR A 54 2.73 -13.39 12.06
C THR A 54 2.84 -14.68 11.26
N SER A 55 2.49 -14.65 9.97
CA SER A 55 2.57 -15.80 9.08
C SER A 55 2.71 -15.41 7.61
N ALA A 56 3.07 -16.37 6.76
CA ALA A 56 3.05 -16.20 5.31
C ALA A 56 1.65 -15.79 4.78
N ALA A 57 0.57 -16.31 5.39
CA ALA A 57 -0.79 -16.00 4.96
C ALA A 57 -1.13 -14.51 5.06
N ASP A 58 -0.46 -13.77 5.94
CA ASP A 58 -0.63 -12.31 6.08
C ASP A 58 -0.14 -11.53 4.83
N TYR A 59 0.58 -12.19 3.91
CA TYR A 59 1.03 -11.63 2.63
C TYR A 59 0.21 -12.10 1.43
N ASP A 60 -0.64 -13.12 1.58
CA ASP A 60 -1.28 -13.78 0.44
C ASP A 60 -2.14 -12.83 -0.39
N SER A 61 -2.89 -11.94 0.27
CA SER A 61 -3.73 -10.95 -0.42
C SER A 61 -2.89 -9.97 -1.26
N ASP A 62 -1.72 -9.56 -0.76
CA ASP A 62 -0.80 -8.69 -1.48
C ASP A 62 -0.24 -9.41 -2.71
N MET A 63 0.25 -10.64 -2.54
CA MET A 63 0.80 -11.47 -3.61
C MET A 63 -0.24 -11.73 -4.71
N GLN A 64 -1.46 -12.09 -4.33
CA GLN A 64 -2.54 -12.38 -5.28
C GLN A 64 -2.95 -11.12 -6.04
N ARG A 65 -3.07 -9.98 -5.36
CA ARG A 65 -3.45 -8.72 -5.99
C ARG A 65 -2.36 -8.22 -6.93
N ALA A 66 -1.11 -8.20 -6.50
CA ALA A 66 0.03 -7.79 -7.33
C ALA A 66 0.14 -8.66 -8.58
N LYS A 67 0.02 -9.99 -8.43
CA LYS A 67 -0.01 -10.92 -9.56
C LYS A 67 -1.15 -10.65 -10.53
N ALA A 68 -2.35 -10.36 -10.02
CA ALA A 68 -3.53 -10.07 -10.84
C ALA A 68 -3.41 -8.74 -11.63
N LEU A 69 -2.55 -7.82 -11.17
CA LEU A 69 -2.20 -6.59 -11.88
C LEU A 69 -1.13 -6.80 -12.95
N GLY A 70 -0.41 -7.93 -12.90
CA GLY A 70 0.73 -8.22 -13.78
C GLY A 70 2.08 -7.81 -13.19
N ILE A 71 2.17 -7.54 -11.89
CA ILE A 71 3.46 -7.37 -11.21
C ILE A 71 4.14 -8.75 -11.12
N ASP A 72 5.38 -8.84 -11.58
CA ASP A 72 6.12 -10.11 -11.63
C ASP A 72 6.82 -10.43 -10.31
N ALA A 73 7.29 -9.40 -9.60
CA ALA A 73 7.96 -9.59 -8.31
C ALA A 73 7.81 -8.41 -7.35
N PHE A 74 7.82 -8.70 -6.04
CA PHE A 74 8.11 -7.67 -5.05
C PHE A 74 9.62 -7.53 -4.79
N ALA A 75 10.09 -6.28 -4.76
CA ALA A 75 11.40 -5.90 -4.26
C ALA A 75 11.31 -5.67 -2.75
N LEU A 76 11.67 -6.68 -1.95
CA LEU A 76 11.55 -6.65 -0.49
C LEU A 76 12.65 -5.76 0.10
N ASN A 77 12.30 -4.52 0.43
CA ASN A 77 13.20 -3.55 1.04
C ASN A 77 13.47 -3.92 2.49
N ILE A 78 14.75 -4.15 2.82
CA ILE A 78 15.16 -4.55 4.16
C ILE A 78 16.21 -3.63 4.78
N GLY A 79 16.02 -3.35 6.07
CA GLY A 79 17.06 -2.88 6.97
C GLY A 79 17.74 -4.05 7.70
N VAL A 80 18.16 -3.78 8.93
CA VAL A 80 18.82 -4.76 9.83
C VAL A 80 17.97 -5.10 11.05
N ASP A 81 16.66 -4.85 10.97
CA ASP A 81 15.71 -5.04 12.06
C ASP A 81 15.66 -6.50 12.51
N ALA A 82 15.41 -6.72 13.81
CA ALA A 82 15.44 -8.05 14.42
C ALA A 82 14.40 -9.02 13.83
N TYR A 83 13.31 -8.51 13.27
CA TYR A 83 12.24 -9.30 12.63
C TYR A 83 12.46 -9.51 11.12
N THR A 84 13.44 -8.84 10.50
CA THR A 84 13.68 -8.87 9.04
C THR A 84 13.72 -10.29 8.50
N ASP A 85 14.50 -11.15 9.14
CA ASP A 85 14.66 -12.53 8.67
C ASP A 85 13.37 -13.35 8.75
N THR A 86 12.60 -13.16 9.82
CA THR A 86 11.29 -13.81 9.97
C THR A 86 10.33 -13.34 8.89
N GLN A 87 10.26 -12.03 8.64
CA GLN A 87 9.38 -11.44 7.63
C GLN A 87 9.77 -11.84 6.21
N LEU A 88 11.07 -11.88 5.89
CA LEU A 88 11.55 -12.45 4.63
C LEU A 88 11.12 -13.91 4.49
N GLY A 89 11.27 -14.73 5.53
CA GLY A 89 10.78 -16.12 5.51
C GLY A 89 9.30 -16.24 5.13
N TYR A 90 8.44 -15.40 5.73
CA TYR A 90 7.02 -15.35 5.43
C TYR A 90 6.72 -14.85 4.01
N ALA A 91 7.38 -13.78 3.56
CA ALA A 91 7.20 -13.22 2.23
C ALA A 91 7.63 -14.21 1.13
N TYR A 92 8.77 -14.88 1.27
CA TYR A 92 9.23 -15.89 0.31
C TYR A 92 8.30 -17.12 0.26
N GLN A 93 7.80 -17.56 1.42
CA GLN A 93 6.85 -18.67 1.48
C GLN A 93 5.53 -18.30 0.80
N SER A 94 4.94 -17.16 1.13
CA SER A 94 3.69 -16.69 0.51
C SER A 94 3.86 -16.47 -1.00
N ALA A 95 4.99 -15.91 -1.44
CA ALA A 95 5.28 -15.76 -2.85
C ALA A 95 5.31 -17.13 -3.57
N ALA A 96 5.91 -18.15 -2.96
CA ALA A 96 5.92 -19.50 -3.51
C ALA A 96 4.50 -20.09 -3.60
N ASP A 97 3.71 -19.94 -2.55
CA ASP A 97 2.34 -20.48 -2.45
C ASP A 97 1.38 -19.83 -3.45
N ASN A 98 1.60 -18.54 -3.77
CA ASN A 98 0.78 -17.78 -4.72
C ASN A 98 1.39 -17.72 -6.14
N GLY A 99 2.54 -18.36 -6.35
CA GLY A 99 3.27 -18.37 -7.62
C GLY A 99 3.68 -16.96 -8.09
N MET A 100 4.07 -16.12 -7.14
CA MET A 100 4.74 -14.83 -7.33
C MET A 100 6.25 -15.00 -7.19
N LYS A 101 7.01 -13.99 -7.64
CA LYS A 101 8.43 -13.89 -7.33
C LYS A 101 8.71 -12.77 -6.34
N VAL A 102 9.84 -12.87 -5.67
CA VAL A 102 10.37 -11.83 -4.80
C VAL A 102 11.88 -11.78 -4.93
N PHE A 103 12.47 -10.64 -4.59
CA PHE A 103 13.90 -10.50 -4.40
C PHE A 103 14.20 -9.49 -3.30
N ILE A 104 15.43 -9.50 -2.79
CA ILE A 104 15.84 -8.58 -1.72
C ILE A 104 16.34 -7.27 -2.33
N SER A 105 15.83 -6.16 -1.79
CA SER A 105 16.38 -4.81 -1.96
C SER A 105 17.00 -4.35 -0.64
N PHE A 106 18.31 -4.17 -0.59
CA PHE A 106 19.01 -3.75 0.64
C PHE A 106 18.95 -2.24 0.85
N ASP A 107 18.54 -1.77 2.04
CA ASP A 107 18.55 -0.34 2.36
C ASP A 107 19.88 0.09 3.01
N PHE A 108 20.70 0.87 2.28
CA PHE A 108 21.99 1.36 2.76
C PHE A 108 21.92 2.56 3.71
N ASN A 109 20.73 3.01 4.12
CA ASN A 109 20.59 3.79 5.35
C ASN A 109 20.88 2.94 6.60
N TRP A 110 20.73 1.61 6.49
CA TRP A 110 20.96 0.65 7.58
C TRP A 110 22.16 -0.27 7.32
N TYR A 111 22.40 -0.65 6.06
CA TYR A 111 23.58 -1.40 5.66
C TYR A 111 24.79 -0.48 5.43
N SER A 112 25.99 -1.00 5.65
CA SER A 112 27.24 -0.28 5.38
C SER A 112 27.82 -0.66 4.02
N ALA A 113 27.99 0.29 3.10
CA ALA A 113 28.69 0.03 1.83
C ALA A 113 30.17 -0.30 2.05
N SER A 114 30.83 0.35 3.03
CA SER A 114 32.27 0.21 3.27
C SER A 114 32.66 -1.06 4.05
N SER A 115 31.74 -1.68 4.78
CA SER A 115 32.03 -2.84 5.63
C SER A 115 31.01 -3.97 5.58
N GLY A 116 29.87 -3.76 4.92
CA GLY A 116 28.73 -4.68 4.92
C GLY A 116 28.67 -5.64 3.74
N ALA A 117 29.62 -5.59 2.80
CA ALA A 117 29.59 -6.40 1.58
C ALA A 117 29.40 -7.91 1.82
N SER A 118 30.10 -8.49 2.81
CA SER A 118 29.93 -9.89 3.15
C SER A 118 28.55 -10.21 3.73
N ALA A 119 27.98 -9.31 4.53
CA ALA A 119 26.65 -9.50 5.11
C ALA A 119 25.56 -9.47 4.04
N VAL A 120 25.66 -8.54 3.08
CA VAL A 120 24.77 -8.49 1.90
C VAL A 120 24.85 -9.80 1.12
N GLY A 121 26.07 -10.26 0.79
CA GLY A 121 26.27 -11.52 0.07
C GLY A 121 25.70 -12.73 0.81
N GLN A 122 25.94 -12.84 2.12
CA GLN A 122 25.40 -13.93 2.95
C GLN A 122 23.87 -13.94 3.01
N MET A 123 23.24 -12.77 3.05
CA MET A 123 21.77 -12.67 3.00
C MET A 123 21.23 -13.12 1.64
N ILE A 124 21.88 -12.73 0.53
CA ILE A 124 21.54 -13.24 -0.81
C ILE A 124 21.66 -14.77 -0.84
N ALA A 125 22.77 -15.33 -0.35
CA ALA A 125 23.00 -16.78 -0.31
C ALA A 125 21.88 -17.53 0.43
N LYS A 126 21.40 -16.96 1.54
CA LYS A 126 20.37 -17.57 2.38
C LYS A 126 19.05 -17.77 1.64
N TYR A 127 18.65 -16.80 0.82
CA TYR A 127 17.37 -16.84 0.09
C TYR A 127 17.50 -17.31 -1.36
N ALA A 128 18.73 -17.40 -1.90
CA ALA A 128 19.01 -17.80 -3.28
C ALA A 128 18.34 -19.10 -3.74
N SER A 129 18.18 -20.07 -2.85
CA SER A 129 17.60 -21.39 -3.18
C SER A 129 16.08 -21.47 -3.00
N GLN A 130 15.43 -20.39 -2.52
CA GLN A 130 13.99 -20.36 -2.34
C GLN A 130 13.29 -20.38 -3.70
N SER A 131 12.23 -21.16 -3.83
CA SER A 131 11.54 -21.34 -5.12
C SER A 131 10.92 -20.04 -5.66
N ALA A 132 10.59 -19.09 -4.79
CA ALA A 132 10.07 -17.77 -5.14
C ALA A 132 11.15 -16.72 -5.44
N GLN A 133 12.44 -17.02 -5.22
CA GLN A 133 13.54 -16.12 -5.59
C GLN A 133 13.45 -15.78 -7.09
N LEU A 134 13.45 -14.49 -7.41
CA LEU A 134 13.54 -14.03 -8.78
C LEU A 134 14.92 -14.37 -9.35
N MET A 135 14.93 -14.96 -10.55
CA MET A 135 16.12 -15.26 -11.31
C MET A 135 16.08 -14.54 -12.65
N VAL A 136 17.17 -13.88 -13.03
CA VAL A 136 17.34 -13.22 -14.33
C VAL A 136 18.65 -13.71 -14.92
N ASP A 137 18.63 -14.14 -16.19
CA ASP A 137 19.79 -14.73 -16.87
C ASP A 137 20.44 -15.89 -16.08
N ASN A 138 19.60 -16.71 -15.43
CA ASN A 138 20.02 -17.78 -14.51
C ASN A 138 20.84 -17.33 -13.29
N LYS A 139 20.78 -16.04 -12.93
CA LYS A 139 21.42 -15.47 -11.74
C LYS A 139 20.37 -15.04 -10.71
N VAL A 140 20.74 -15.09 -9.44
CA VAL A 140 19.92 -14.59 -8.31
C VAL A 140 19.80 -13.09 -8.41
N PHE A 141 18.58 -12.57 -8.58
CA PHE A 141 18.35 -11.13 -8.67
C PHE A 141 18.37 -10.49 -7.27
N ALA A 142 19.07 -9.38 -7.13
CA ALA A 142 19.05 -8.54 -5.93
C ALA A 142 19.32 -7.07 -6.30
N SER A 143 18.77 -6.16 -5.50
CA SER A 143 18.92 -4.71 -5.67
C SER A 143 19.23 -4.03 -4.33
N SER A 144 19.28 -2.70 -4.34
CA SER A 144 19.41 -1.89 -3.14
C SER A 144 18.82 -0.50 -3.34
N PHE A 145 18.44 0.13 -2.23
CA PHE A 145 18.32 1.58 -2.14
C PHE A 145 19.68 2.15 -1.73
N SER A 146 20.26 3.02 -2.56
CA SER A 146 21.65 3.49 -2.42
C SER A 146 22.69 2.34 -2.34
N GLY A 147 23.87 2.60 -1.77
CA GLY A 147 24.94 1.62 -1.54
C GLY A 147 26.22 1.86 -2.34
N ASP A 148 26.39 3.07 -2.88
CA ASP A 148 27.59 3.47 -3.59
C ASP A 148 28.87 3.11 -2.84
N GLY A 149 29.83 2.53 -3.56
CA GLY A 149 31.09 2.08 -3.00
C GLY A 149 31.06 0.71 -2.32
N LEU A 150 29.93 -0.04 -2.37
CA LEU A 150 29.90 -1.44 -1.94
C LEU A 150 30.99 -2.24 -2.66
N ASP A 151 31.74 -3.07 -1.92
CA ASP A 151 32.63 -4.06 -2.51
C ASP A 151 31.82 -5.20 -3.15
N VAL A 152 31.42 -5.00 -4.40
CA VAL A 152 30.60 -5.96 -5.18
C VAL A 152 31.32 -7.30 -5.36
N ALA A 153 32.66 -7.32 -5.44
CA ALA A 153 33.41 -8.56 -5.57
C ALA A 153 33.33 -9.37 -4.27
N THR A 154 33.51 -8.73 -3.11
CA THR A 154 33.32 -9.37 -1.81
C THR A 154 31.88 -9.82 -1.62
N MET A 155 30.88 -9.01 -2.00
CA MET A 155 29.46 -9.40 -1.95
C MET A 155 29.20 -10.67 -2.77
N ARG A 156 29.61 -10.72 -4.04
CA ARG A 156 29.44 -11.91 -4.90
C ARG A 156 30.17 -13.13 -4.35
N SER A 157 31.40 -12.97 -3.86
CA SER A 157 32.15 -14.07 -3.26
C SER A 157 31.50 -14.62 -2.00
N SER A 158 30.88 -13.75 -1.19
CA SER A 158 30.18 -14.12 0.04
C SER A 158 28.81 -14.73 -0.23
N ALA A 159 28.17 -14.35 -1.35
CA ALA A 159 26.95 -14.97 -1.84
C ALA A 159 27.18 -16.42 -2.30
N GLY A 160 28.33 -16.70 -2.91
CA GLY A 160 28.69 -18.06 -3.37
C GLY A 160 27.79 -18.60 -4.49
N VAL A 161 26.99 -17.73 -5.11
CA VAL A 161 26.09 -17.99 -6.25
C VAL A 161 26.25 -16.85 -7.27
N ASP A 162 25.86 -17.08 -8.52
CA ASP A 162 25.85 -16.00 -9.51
C ASP A 162 24.72 -15.01 -9.20
N VAL A 163 25.08 -13.74 -9.02
CA VAL A 163 24.15 -12.65 -8.65
C VAL A 163 23.96 -11.70 -9.84
N PHE A 164 22.71 -11.42 -10.20
CA PHE A 164 22.33 -10.27 -11.01
C PHE A 164 22.14 -9.08 -10.07
N TRP A 165 23.16 -8.21 -10.03
CA TRP A 165 23.17 -7.08 -9.10
C TRP A 165 22.67 -5.81 -9.80
N ALA A 166 21.51 -5.31 -9.37
CA ALA A 166 20.86 -4.12 -9.94
C ALA A 166 20.53 -3.06 -8.87
N PRO A 167 21.54 -2.43 -8.27
CA PRO A 167 21.34 -1.48 -7.18
C PRO A 167 20.86 -0.11 -7.66
N ASN A 168 20.38 0.71 -6.73
CA ASN A 168 20.29 2.15 -6.89
C ASN A 168 21.64 2.83 -6.60
N PHE A 169 22.67 2.51 -7.38
CA PHE A 169 23.93 3.25 -7.33
C PHE A 169 23.82 4.52 -8.17
N HIS A 170 24.43 5.60 -7.68
CA HIS A 170 24.36 6.91 -8.31
C HIS A 170 25.34 6.99 -9.51
N PRO A 171 24.86 7.35 -10.71
CA PRO A 171 25.71 7.65 -11.85
C PRO A 171 26.77 8.70 -11.49
N GLY A 172 28.02 8.43 -11.86
CA GLY A 172 29.15 9.30 -11.56
C GLY A 172 29.78 9.11 -10.17
N GLN A 173 29.13 8.38 -9.26
CA GLN A 173 29.72 7.98 -7.96
C GLN A 173 30.19 6.52 -7.96
N SER A 174 29.60 5.69 -8.81
CA SER A 174 29.91 4.26 -8.95
C SER A 174 30.33 3.88 -10.37
N ASP A 175 31.17 2.84 -10.49
CA ASP A 175 31.57 2.28 -11.79
C ASP A 175 30.49 1.33 -12.31
N ALA A 176 29.91 1.67 -13.47
CA ALA A 176 28.91 0.86 -14.15
C ALA A 176 29.41 -0.56 -14.48
N SER A 177 30.72 -0.79 -14.57
CA SER A 177 31.31 -2.12 -14.83
C SER A 177 30.98 -3.13 -13.74
N LEU A 178 30.71 -2.68 -12.50
CA LEU A 178 30.49 -3.53 -11.33
C LEU A 178 29.08 -4.14 -11.28
N VAL A 179 28.10 -3.50 -11.90
CA VAL A 179 26.67 -3.88 -11.82
C VAL A 179 26.21 -4.63 -13.07
N ASP A 180 25.15 -5.45 -12.95
CA ASP A 180 24.49 -6.09 -14.09
C ASP A 180 23.38 -5.21 -14.67
N GLY A 181 22.75 -4.39 -13.83
CA GLY A 181 21.82 -3.32 -14.20
C GLY A 181 21.77 -2.25 -13.11
N ALA A 182 20.84 -1.31 -13.16
CA ALA A 182 20.64 -0.38 -12.05
C ALA A 182 19.20 0.12 -11.93
N LEU A 183 18.80 0.39 -10.69
CA LEU A 183 17.55 1.03 -10.31
C LEU A 183 17.73 2.54 -10.27
N ASN A 184 16.97 3.27 -11.09
CA ASN A 184 16.81 4.71 -10.88
C ASN A 184 15.73 4.93 -9.81
N TRP A 185 16.03 5.75 -8.81
CA TRP A 185 15.10 6.12 -7.73
C TRP A 185 14.43 7.48 -7.95
N ILE A 186 14.83 8.22 -8.98
CA ILE A 186 14.25 9.52 -9.33
C ILE A 186 12.88 9.27 -9.98
N ALA A 187 11.88 9.00 -9.14
CA ALA A 187 10.48 8.77 -9.55
C ALA A 187 9.66 10.06 -9.55
N TRP A 188 10.19 11.14 -8.98
CA TRP A 188 9.62 12.49 -8.96
C TRP A 188 10.70 13.54 -9.22
N ASP A 189 10.25 14.67 -9.76
CA ASP A 189 11.07 15.87 -9.91
C ASP A 189 11.60 16.33 -8.53
N ASN A 190 12.90 16.60 -8.43
CA ASN A 190 13.55 17.00 -7.19
C ASN A 190 14.74 17.94 -7.42
N ASP A 191 15.31 18.52 -6.36
CA ASP A 191 16.44 19.45 -6.44
C ASP A 191 17.82 18.80 -6.63
N GLY A 192 17.88 17.48 -6.78
CA GLY A 192 19.09 16.66 -6.83
C GLY A 192 19.60 16.18 -5.48
N ASN A 193 18.95 16.55 -4.38
CA ASN A 193 19.27 16.11 -3.01
C ASN A 193 18.07 15.40 -2.35
N ASN A 194 17.18 14.82 -3.17
CA ASN A 194 15.95 14.18 -2.73
C ASN A 194 15.07 15.13 -1.90
N LYS A 195 14.88 16.36 -2.40
CA LYS A 195 13.99 17.40 -1.86
C LYS A 195 13.20 18.08 -2.97
N ALA A 196 12.10 18.72 -2.59
CA ALA A 196 11.25 19.45 -3.52
C ALA A 196 12.09 20.37 -4.44
N PRO A 197 11.75 20.49 -5.73
CA PRO A 197 12.46 21.38 -6.64
C PRO A 197 12.59 22.80 -6.10
N ARG A 198 13.66 23.50 -6.51
CA ARG A 198 13.93 24.88 -6.09
C ARG A 198 14.30 25.73 -7.29
N PRO A 199 14.15 27.06 -7.23
CA PRO A 199 14.60 27.93 -8.31
C PRO A 199 16.06 27.68 -8.67
N GLY A 200 16.31 27.18 -9.88
CA GLY A 200 17.64 26.84 -10.39
C GLY A 200 18.13 25.41 -10.09
N ALA A 201 17.33 24.58 -9.44
CA ALA A 201 17.61 23.17 -9.17
C ALA A 201 16.33 22.33 -9.35
N ASN A 202 16.21 21.72 -10.53
CA ASN A 202 15.18 20.73 -10.84
C ASN A 202 15.80 19.63 -11.71
N ILE A 203 15.78 18.39 -11.20
CA ILE A 203 16.12 17.17 -11.92
C ILE A 203 14.81 16.45 -12.16
N THR A 204 14.43 16.36 -13.43
CA THR A 204 13.19 15.67 -13.83
C THR A 204 13.35 14.16 -13.78
N VAL A 205 12.22 13.44 -13.79
CA VAL A 205 12.23 11.98 -13.96
C VAL A 205 12.97 11.57 -15.25
N GLU A 206 12.74 12.29 -16.35
CA GLU A 206 13.38 12.03 -17.64
C GLU A 206 14.88 12.34 -17.63
N ASP A 207 15.33 13.37 -16.89
CA ASP A 207 16.76 13.62 -16.68
C ASP A 207 17.43 12.46 -15.93
N GLY A 208 16.74 11.91 -14.93
CA GLY A 208 17.13 10.69 -14.22
C GLY A 208 17.26 9.50 -15.18
N ASP A 209 16.25 9.25 -16.00
CA ASP A 209 16.26 8.18 -17.00
C ASP A 209 17.45 8.32 -17.97
N ALA A 210 17.67 9.51 -18.52
CA ALA A 210 18.74 9.78 -19.47
C ALA A 210 20.12 9.57 -18.84
N THR A 211 20.28 10.00 -17.58
CA THR A 211 21.52 9.86 -16.82
C THR A 211 21.85 8.39 -16.56
N TYR A 212 20.89 7.60 -16.08
CA TYR A 212 21.10 6.17 -15.82
C TYR A 212 21.35 5.38 -17.10
N GLN A 213 20.56 5.61 -18.15
CA GLN A 213 20.73 4.89 -19.42
C GLN A 213 22.10 5.19 -20.07
N THR A 214 22.56 6.44 -19.99
CA THR A 214 23.89 6.82 -20.48
C THR A 214 24.99 6.13 -19.68
N TRP A 215 24.89 6.15 -18.34
CA TRP A 215 25.87 5.53 -17.46
C TRP A 215 25.93 4.01 -17.62
N LEU A 216 24.78 3.35 -17.79
CA LEU A 216 24.68 1.90 -17.98
C LEU A 216 25.21 1.40 -19.33
N GLY A 217 25.31 2.27 -20.34
CA GLY A 217 25.91 1.94 -21.63
C GLY A 217 25.25 0.75 -22.35
N GLY A 218 23.94 0.57 -22.18
CA GLY A 218 23.16 -0.53 -22.75
C GLY A 218 22.94 -1.74 -21.84
N LYS A 219 23.42 -1.70 -20.60
CA LYS A 219 23.01 -2.67 -19.56
C LYS A 219 21.53 -2.47 -19.16
N PRO A 220 20.86 -3.51 -18.64
CA PRO A 220 19.50 -3.43 -18.14
C PRO A 220 19.26 -2.25 -17.19
N TYR A 221 18.21 -1.50 -17.49
CA TYR A 221 17.75 -0.34 -16.74
C TYR A 221 16.41 -0.65 -16.07
N ILE A 222 16.28 -0.33 -14.78
CA ILE A 222 15.01 -0.42 -14.04
C ILE A 222 14.46 1.00 -13.90
N ALA A 223 13.41 1.30 -14.67
CA ALA A 223 12.76 2.59 -14.68
C ALA A 223 11.84 2.77 -13.45
N PRO A 224 11.92 3.89 -12.71
CA PRO A 224 11.03 4.14 -11.60
C PRO A 224 9.66 4.59 -12.10
N VAL A 225 8.63 4.14 -11.41
CA VAL A 225 7.24 4.59 -11.61
C VAL A 225 6.63 4.86 -10.25
N SER A 226 6.15 6.07 -10.01
CA SER A 226 5.42 6.38 -8.78
C SER A 226 4.33 7.43 -9.02
N ALA A 227 3.31 7.41 -8.17
CA ALA A 227 2.15 8.28 -8.29
C ALA A 227 2.32 9.60 -7.51
N TRP A 228 2.50 9.51 -6.19
CA TRP A 228 2.35 10.66 -5.30
C TRP A 228 3.31 10.63 -4.14
N PHE A 229 3.93 11.74 -3.78
CA PHE A 229 4.81 11.80 -2.60
C PHE A 229 4.36 12.89 -1.64
N SER A 230 4.14 12.51 -0.39
CA SER A 230 3.90 13.42 0.72
C SER A 230 4.27 12.75 2.04
N THR A 231 5.05 13.44 2.87
CA THR A 231 5.40 12.98 4.22
C THR A 231 5.20 14.11 5.23
N HIS A 232 4.75 13.77 6.44
CA HIS A 232 4.38 14.77 7.46
C HIS A 232 4.65 14.30 8.90
N PHE A 233 5.81 13.69 9.13
CA PHE A 233 6.27 13.24 10.44
C PHE A 233 6.83 14.39 11.28
N GLY A 234 6.19 14.69 12.41
CA GLY A 234 6.61 15.70 13.38
C GLY A 234 7.54 15.18 14.49
N PRO A 235 7.58 15.87 15.66
CA PRO A 235 8.42 15.47 16.81
C PRO A 235 7.93 14.21 17.53
N GLU A 236 6.78 13.66 17.17
CA GLU A 236 6.26 12.41 17.73
C GLU A 236 7.08 11.17 17.34
N VAL A 237 7.90 11.26 16.30
CA VAL A 237 8.84 10.20 15.88
C VAL A 237 10.28 10.68 15.93
N SER A 238 11.22 9.73 16.01
CA SER A 238 12.65 10.03 16.03
C SER A 238 13.24 10.36 14.65
N TYR A 239 12.48 10.15 13.57
CA TYR A 239 12.87 10.30 12.17
C TYR A 239 11.99 11.32 11.44
N SER A 240 11.80 12.50 12.03
CA SER A 240 10.93 13.55 11.50
C SER A 240 11.24 13.93 10.03
N LYS A 241 10.18 14.18 9.25
CA LYS A 241 10.20 14.36 7.79
C LYS A 241 8.99 15.19 7.36
N ASN A 242 9.19 16.25 6.58
CA ASN A 242 8.07 17.12 6.17
C ASN A 242 8.26 17.79 4.80
N TRP A 243 7.89 17.11 3.71
CA TRP A 243 7.95 17.66 2.34
C TRP A 243 7.03 16.90 1.38
N VAL A 244 6.87 17.45 0.19
CA VAL A 244 6.16 16.84 -0.95
C VAL A 244 7.05 16.87 -2.20
N PHE A 245 6.74 16.04 -3.20
CA PHE A 245 7.28 16.19 -4.55
C PHE A 245 6.17 16.50 -5.56
N PRO A 246 6.48 17.19 -6.67
CA PRO A 246 5.52 17.38 -7.77
C PRO A 246 4.97 16.04 -8.25
N SER A 247 3.66 15.85 -8.11
CA SER A 247 3.02 14.54 -8.29
C SER A 247 1.78 14.57 -9.19
N ASP A 248 0.96 15.64 -9.14
CA ASP A 248 -0.20 15.97 -9.98
C ASP A 248 -0.62 14.89 -11.02
N LEU A 249 -0.31 15.07 -12.31
CA LEU A 249 -0.56 14.09 -13.39
C LEU A 249 0.63 13.15 -13.65
N LEU A 250 1.61 13.07 -12.75
CA LEU A 250 2.83 12.31 -12.94
C LEU A 250 2.53 10.83 -13.21
N TRP A 251 1.66 10.20 -12.42
CA TRP A 251 1.30 8.78 -12.60
C TRP A 251 0.86 8.47 -14.04
N PHE A 252 -0.05 9.27 -14.60
CA PHE A 252 -0.55 9.09 -15.96
C PHE A 252 0.52 9.37 -17.02
N ARG A 253 1.26 10.48 -16.89
CA ARG A 253 2.32 10.83 -17.83
C ARG A 253 3.40 9.76 -17.85
N ARG A 254 3.87 9.37 -16.66
CA ARG A 254 4.94 8.40 -16.49
C ARG A 254 4.60 7.04 -17.10
N TRP A 255 3.37 6.56 -16.95
CA TRP A 255 2.96 5.31 -17.61
C TRP A 255 3.03 5.40 -19.15
N ASN A 256 2.70 6.55 -19.75
CA ASN A 256 2.88 6.75 -21.19
C ASN A 256 4.37 6.81 -21.57
N ASP A 257 5.21 7.45 -20.75
CA ASP A 257 6.67 7.49 -20.97
C ASP A 257 7.29 6.09 -20.90
N ILE A 258 6.83 5.25 -19.96
CA ILE A 258 7.24 3.84 -19.84
C ILE A 258 6.88 3.04 -21.09
N LEU A 259 5.68 3.19 -21.64
CA LEU A 259 5.31 2.51 -22.88
C LEU A 259 6.18 3.00 -24.05
N ALA A 260 6.38 4.32 -24.16
CA ALA A 260 7.20 4.94 -25.20
C ALA A 260 8.67 4.46 -25.13
N MET A 261 9.29 4.52 -23.95
CA MET A 261 10.66 4.09 -23.68
C MET A 261 10.81 2.57 -23.84
N GLY A 262 9.89 1.81 -23.25
CA GLY A 262 9.89 0.36 -23.23
C GLY A 262 11.15 -0.24 -22.61
N PRO A 263 11.51 0.09 -21.35
CA PRO A 263 12.65 -0.49 -20.66
C PRO A 263 12.51 -2.01 -20.51
N GLN A 264 13.60 -2.68 -20.13
CA GLN A 264 13.56 -4.10 -19.80
C GLN A 264 12.88 -4.34 -18.44
N PHE A 265 13.15 -3.47 -17.47
CA PHE A 265 12.57 -3.55 -16.14
C PHE A 265 11.96 -2.20 -15.77
N LEU A 266 10.92 -2.25 -14.95
CA LEU A 266 10.44 -1.10 -14.21
C LEU A 266 10.17 -1.51 -12.78
N GLU A 267 10.21 -0.55 -11.86
CA GLU A 267 9.86 -0.75 -10.45
C GLU A 267 8.86 0.31 -10.02
N ILE A 268 7.70 -0.14 -9.56
CA ILE A 268 6.69 0.71 -8.96
C ILE A 268 7.08 1.00 -7.50
N ILE A 269 7.23 2.27 -7.17
CA ILE A 269 7.66 2.76 -5.85
C ILE A 269 6.43 3.44 -5.24
N THR A 270 5.65 2.82 -4.35
CA THR A 270 5.84 1.52 -3.69
C THR A 270 4.50 0.79 -3.49
N TRP A 271 4.52 -0.45 -3.01
CA TRP A 271 3.33 -1.18 -2.60
C TRP A 271 2.73 -0.63 -1.30
N ASN A 272 3.53 -0.42 -0.26
CA ASN A 272 3.03 -0.20 1.10
C ASN A 272 3.75 0.90 1.88
N ASP A 273 4.43 1.85 1.23
CA ASP A 273 5.02 2.97 1.97
C ASP A 273 3.97 4.06 2.24
N TYR A 274 3.21 3.87 3.31
CA TYR A 274 2.14 4.78 3.74
C TYR A 274 2.67 6.09 4.31
N GLY A 275 3.83 6.05 4.98
CA GLY A 275 4.50 7.23 5.55
C GLY A 275 4.87 8.29 4.53
N GLU A 276 5.27 7.87 3.33
CA GLU A 276 5.65 8.77 2.24
C GLU A 276 4.56 8.92 1.17
N SER A 277 3.36 8.39 1.43
CA SER A 277 2.14 8.53 0.61
C SER A 277 2.23 8.02 -0.84
N HIS A 278 3.26 7.25 -1.19
CA HIS A 278 3.44 6.70 -2.54
C HIS A 278 3.05 5.22 -2.67
N TYR A 279 2.38 4.66 -1.66
CA TYR A 279 1.78 3.34 -1.74
C TYR A 279 0.75 3.28 -2.86
N ILE A 280 0.71 2.16 -3.57
CA ILE A 280 -0.40 1.78 -4.46
C ILE A 280 -1.20 0.62 -3.88
N GLY A 281 -0.65 -0.14 -2.93
CA GLY A 281 -1.32 -1.24 -2.26
C GLY A 281 -2.48 -0.79 -1.37
N PRO A 282 -3.38 -1.71 -1.00
CA PRO A 282 -4.55 -1.37 -0.21
C PRO A 282 -4.17 -0.95 1.21
N LEU A 283 -4.91 -0.01 1.81
CA LEU A 283 -4.85 0.37 3.22
C LEU A 283 -5.14 -0.81 4.16
N SER A 284 -5.95 -1.76 3.70
CA SER A 284 -6.25 -2.99 4.44
C SER A 284 -5.09 -4.00 4.47
N SER A 285 -4.00 -3.76 3.72
CA SER A 285 -2.79 -4.57 3.84
C SER A 285 -2.21 -4.42 5.24
N LYS A 286 -1.87 -5.54 5.87
CA LYS A 286 -1.42 -5.54 7.27
C LYS A 286 -0.06 -4.84 7.43
N HIS A 287 0.02 -3.86 8.33
CA HIS A 287 1.22 -3.12 8.67
C HIS A 287 1.04 -2.43 10.04
N TYR A 288 2.17 -2.11 10.67
CA TYR A 288 2.21 -1.30 11.87
C TYR A 288 2.19 0.20 11.53
N ASP A 289 1.58 1.00 12.41
CA ASP A 289 1.55 2.46 12.28
C ASP A 289 2.86 3.13 12.74
N ASP A 290 3.71 3.46 11.78
CA ASP A 290 4.94 4.24 11.98
C ASP A 290 4.69 5.74 12.29
N GLY A 291 3.43 6.15 12.42
CA GLY A 291 2.99 7.52 12.68
C GLY A 291 2.23 8.17 11.53
N ASN A 292 2.12 7.48 10.39
CA ASN A 292 1.51 7.97 9.15
C ASN A 292 -0.02 8.06 9.15
N SER A 293 -0.69 7.31 10.03
CA SER A 293 -2.14 7.13 10.00
C SER A 293 -2.95 8.44 10.08
N LYS A 294 -2.34 9.52 10.60
CA LYS A 294 -2.89 10.88 10.63
C LYS A 294 -3.22 11.44 9.24
N TRP A 295 -2.42 11.09 8.22
CA TRP A 295 -2.63 11.51 6.83
C TRP A 295 -3.00 10.36 5.90
N THR A 296 -2.87 9.10 6.32
CA THR A 296 -3.21 7.91 5.53
C THR A 296 -4.63 7.42 5.77
N ASN A 297 -5.19 7.59 6.97
CA ASN A 297 -6.56 7.15 7.24
C ASN A 297 -7.53 7.81 6.26
N ASP A 298 -8.43 7.02 5.68
CA ASP A 298 -9.40 7.46 4.67
C ASP A 298 -8.77 8.03 3.38
N MET A 299 -7.61 7.50 2.96
CA MET A 299 -6.90 7.86 1.72
C MET A 299 -6.55 6.60 0.89
N PRO A 300 -7.53 5.85 0.36
CA PRO A 300 -7.25 4.69 -0.47
C PRO A 300 -6.57 5.11 -1.78
N HIS A 301 -5.64 4.28 -2.26
CA HIS A 301 -4.91 4.47 -3.52
C HIS A 301 -5.24 3.41 -4.58
N ASP A 302 -6.25 2.55 -4.36
CA ASP A 302 -6.63 1.47 -5.30
C ASP A 302 -6.90 1.98 -6.73
N GLY A 303 -7.40 3.20 -6.89
CA GLY A 303 -7.65 3.72 -8.24
C GLY A 303 -6.38 3.89 -9.08
N TRP A 304 -5.22 4.09 -8.46
CA TRP A 304 -3.95 4.04 -9.18
C TRP A 304 -3.55 2.62 -9.57
N LEU A 305 -3.95 1.58 -8.82
CA LEU A 305 -3.83 0.18 -9.24
C LEU A 305 -4.71 -0.12 -10.45
N ASP A 306 -5.98 0.31 -10.38
CA ASP A 306 -6.94 0.10 -11.44
C ASP A 306 -6.45 0.77 -12.74
N MET A 307 -5.93 1.99 -12.63
CA MET A 307 -5.28 2.70 -13.74
C MET A 307 -4.07 1.94 -14.27
N ALA A 308 -3.18 1.44 -13.41
CA ALA A 308 -1.93 0.81 -13.84
C ALA A 308 -2.14 -0.52 -14.58
N LYS A 309 -3.21 -1.26 -14.27
CA LYS A 309 -3.47 -2.59 -14.82
C LYS A 309 -3.40 -2.68 -16.36
N PRO A 310 -4.13 -1.88 -17.15
CA PRO A 310 -4.01 -1.92 -18.61
C PRO A 310 -2.65 -1.43 -19.11
N PHE A 311 -1.97 -0.52 -18.41
CA PHE A 311 -0.62 -0.08 -18.78
C PHE A 311 0.44 -1.16 -18.54
N ILE A 312 0.36 -1.91 -17.44
CA ILE A 312 1.22 -3.07 -17.17
C ILE A 312 1.02 -4.12 -18.28
N ALA A 313 -0.22 -4.42 -18.63
CA ALA A 313 -0.52 -5.37 -19.71
C ALA A 313 0.05 -4.90 -21.07
N ALA A 314 -0.12 -3.61 -21.39
CA ALA A 314 0.45 -3.00 -22.58
C ALA A 314 1.99 -3.06 -22.59
N TYR A 315 2.62 -2.79 -21.43
CA TYR A 315 4.06 -2.86 -21.25
C TYR A 315 4.58 -4.29 -21.47
N HIS A 316 3.96 -5.30 -20.84
CA HIS A 316 4.35 -6.71 -21.02
C HIS A 316 4.29 -7.15 -22.48
N ALA A 317 3.28 -6.67 -23.22
CA ALA A 317 3.12 -6.94 -24.64
C ALA A 317 4.06 -6.13 -25.56
N GLY A 318 4.84 -5.21 -25.00
CA GLY A 318 5.71 -4.30 -25.76
C GLY A 318 4.95 -3.25 -26.57
N SER A 319 3.68 -2.99 -26.22
CA SER A 319 2.88 -1.95 -26.86
C SER A 319 3.42 -0.57 -26.52
N LYS A 320 3.20 0.37 -27.44
CA LYS A 320 3.54 1.80 -27.26
C LYS A 320 2.35 2.64 -26.83
N THR A 321 1.16 2.04 -26.76
CA THR A 321 -0.08 2.68 -26.31
C THR A 321 -0.89 1.71 -25.46
N VAL A 322 -1.76 2.26 -24.61
CA VAL A 322 -2.62 1.48 -23.70
C VAL A 322 -3.98 1.13 -24.33
N ASP A 323 -4.35 1.77 -25.44
CA ASP A 323 -5.71 1.80 -25.98
C ASP A 323 -6.36 0.43 -26.22
N ASP A 324 -5.58 -0.57 -26.65
CA ASP A 324 -6.09 -1.92 -26.93
C ASP A 324 -6.16 -2.82 -25.67
N TYR A 325 -5.65 -2.33 -24.53
CA TYR A 325 -5.65 -3.00 -23.24
C TYR A 325 -6.74 -2.47 -22.30
N ILE A 326 -7.38 -1.35 -22.67
CA ILE A 326 -8.57 -0.84 -21.99
C ILE A 326 -9.78 -1.62 -22.48
N THR A 327 -10.30 -2.50 -21.61
CA THR A 327 -11.39 -3.43 -21.92
C THR A 327 -12.72 -3.08 -21.27
N ALA A 328 -12.73 -2.10 -20.37
CA ALA A 328 -13.91 -1.57 -19.72
C ALA A 328 -13.77 -0.05 -19.58
N ASP A 329 -14.91 0.66 -19.55
CA ASP A 329 -14.91 2.08 -19.25
C ASP A 329 -14.66 2.31 -17.77
N GLU A 330 -13.73 3.22 -17.47
CA GLU A 330 -13.40 3.60 -16.11
C GLU A 330 -13.02 5.09 -16.02
N LEU A 331 -13.38 5.72 -14.90
CA LEU A 331 -12.86 7.03 -14.51
C LEU A 331 -12.07 6.89 -13.22
N VAL A 332 -10.77 7.19 -13.25
CA VAL A 332 -9.91 7.26 -12.07
C VAL A 332 -9.72 8.72 -11.72
N TYR A 333 -9.86 9.09 -10.45
CA TYR A 333 -9.74 10.47 -10.02
C TYR A 333 -8.98 10.60 -8.70
N TRP A 334 -8.30 11.73 -8.51
CA TRP A 334 -7.63 12.05 -7.27
C TRP A 334 -7.52 13.54 -7.00
N TYR A 335 -7.37 13.88 -5.73
CA TYR A 335 -7.21 15.25 -5.24
C TYR A 335 -6.77 15.25 -3.77
N ARG A 336 -6.24 16.37 -3.31
CA ARG A 336 -5.94 16.60 -1.89
C ARG A 336 -7.20 16.91 -1.09
N PRO A 337 -7.26 16.53 0.20
CA PRO A 337 -8.49 16.64 0.97
C PRO A 337 -8.81 18.08 1.41
N THR A 338 -7.88 19.01 1.23
CA THR A 338 -7.99 20.44 1.57
C THR A 338 -7.27 21.28 0.51
N LEU A 339 -7.65 22.56 0.40
CA LEU A 339 -6.89 23.53 -0.41
C LEU A 339 -5.49 23.73 0.17
N ARG A 340 -4.47 23.89 -0.67
CA ARG A 340 -3.08 24.13 -0.22
C ARG A 340 -2.94 25.36 0.67
N SER A 341 -3.81 26.35 0.45
CA SER A 341 -3.83 27.61 1.19
C SER A 341 -4.62 27.55 2.50
N LEU A 342 -5.27 26.43 2.84
CA LEU A 342 -5.91 26.28 4.15
C LEU A 342 -4.84 26.45 5.23
N ASP A 343 -5.15 27.19 6.29
CA ASP A 343 -4.22 27.46 7.39
C ASP A 343 -4.51 26.53 8.56
N CYS A 344 -3.51 25.70 8.90
CA CYS A 344 -3.51 24.76 10.02
C CYS A 344 -2.43 25.08 11.04
N ASP A 345 -1.75 26.23 10.94
CA ASP A 345 -0.55 26.56 11.72
C ASP A 345 -0.77 26.41 13.24
N ALA A 346 -1.96 26.78 13.71
CA ALA A 346 -2.29 26.76 15.14
C ALA A 346 -2.44 25.35 15.73
N THR A 347 -2.61 24.33 14.89
CA THR A 347 -2.92 22.95 15.32
C THR A 347 -1.99 21.89 14.75
N ASP A 348 -1.17 22.25 13.77
CA ASP A 348 -0.33 21.31 13.04
C ASP A 348 0.87 20.83 13.88
N THR A 349 1.30 19.58 13.66
CA THR A 349 2.35 18.93 14.45
C THR A 349 3.76 19.33 14.02
N THR A 350 3.92 19.88 12.82
CA THR A 350 5.21 20.25 12.22
C THR A 350 5.56 21.74 12.34
N MET A 351 4.70 22.51 13.02
CA MET A 351 4.90 23.94 13.33
C MET A 351 5.82 24.18 14.54
N VAL A 352 6.61 23.17 14.91
CA VAL A 352 7.56 23.19 16.01
C VAL A 352 8.85 22.50 15.58
N SER A 353 9.96 22.75 16.28
CA SER A 353 11.22 22.07 15.98
C SER A 353 11.15 20.58 16.33
N ALA A 354 11.79 19.74 15.51
CA ALA A 354 11.87 18.30 15.68
C ALA A 354 13.29 17.77 15.38
N ASN A 355 13.50 16.44 15.46
CA ASN A 355 14.77 15.86 15.09
C ASN A 355 15.02 16.04 13.59
N ASN A 356 16.12 16.73 13.23
CA ASN A 356 16.50 16.95 11.85
C ASN A 356 17.93 16.46 11.54
N ALA A 357 18.40 15.42 12.23
CA ALA A 357 19.73 14.85 11.97
C ALA A 357 19.90 14.35 10.52
N SER A 358 18.80 13.97 9.87
CA SER A 358 18.75 13.53 8.46
C SER A 358 18.73 14.70 7.46
N GLY A 359 18.41 15.92 7.88
CA GLY A 359 18.15 17.06 6.97
C GLY A 359 16.81 16.96 6.23
N ASN A 360 15.91 16.08 6.66
CA ASN A 360 14.63 15.81 5.99
C ASN A 360 13.42 16.49 6.67
N TYR A 361 13.61 17.13 7.82
CA TYR A 361 12.56 17.86 8.50
C TYR A 361 12.60 19.35 8.18
N PHE A 362 11.49 19.87 7.67
CA PHE A 362 11.26 21.29 7.43
C PHE A 362 10.17 21.75 8.39
N GLU A 363 10.51 22.65 9.32
CA GLU A 363 9.54 23.20 10.26
C GLU A 363 8.56 24.12 9.50
N GLY A 364 7.26 23.82 9.57
CA GLY A 364 6.22 24.56 8.86
C GLY A 364 5.27 23.68 8.03
N ARG A 365 4.57 24.29 7.07
CA ARG A 365 3.90 23.54 5.97
C ARG A 365 4.94 22.66 5.24
N PRO A 366 4.56 21.51 4.66
CA PRO A 366 5.52 20.65 3.96
C PRO A 366 6.33 21.41 2.90
N ASP A 367 7.66 21.27 2.89
CA ASP A 367 8.52 21.89 1.85
C ASP A 367 8.05 21.44 0.46
N GLY A 368 7.91 22.38 -0.48
CA GLY A 368 7.41 22.11 -1.84
C GLY A 368 5.89 22.19 -2.03
N TYR A 369 5.12 22.49 -0.97
CA TYR A 369 3.65 22.55 -1.08
C TYR A 369 3.13 23.54 -2.14
N GLU A 370 3.93 24.56 -2.49
CA GLU A 370 3.59 25.57 -3.50
C GLU A 370 3.54 25.02 -4.93
N ASP A 371 4.20 23.89 -5.18
CA ASP A 371 4.19 23.23 -6.48
C ASP A 371 2.92 22.38 -6.67
N MET A 372 2.21 22.04 -5.57
CA MET A 372 1.01 21.22 -5.62
C MET A 372 -0.19 22.04 -6.09
N GLU A 373 -0.84 21.61 -7.18
CA GLU A 373 -2.02 22.30 -7.70
C GLU A 373 -3.28 22.05 -6.84
N ASP A 374 -4.15 23.06 -6.73
CA ASP A 374 -5.50 22.92 -6.18
C ASP A 374 -6.46 22.40 -7.27
N THR A 375 -6.27 21.13 -7.67
CA THR A 375 -6.91 20.51 -8.84
C THR A 375 -7.52 19.14 -8.48
N VAL A 376 -8.70 18.86 -9.05
CA VAL A 376 -9.24 17.50 -9.21
C VAL A 376 -8.74 16.94 -10.53
N PHE A 377 -7.96 15.88 -10.45
CA PHE A 377 -7.42 15.17 -11.60
C PHE A 377 -8.33 14.00 -11.95
N VAL A 378 -8.57 13.78 -13.24
CA VAL A 378 -9.37 12.65 -13.73
C VAL A 378 -8.71 12.03 -14.95
N VAL A 379 -8.50 10.72 -14.93
CA VAL A 379 -8.12 9.92 -16.09
C VAL A 379 -9.33 9.10 -16.52
N ALA A 380 -9.77 9.30 -17.76
CA ALA A 380 -10.80 8.50 -18.39
C ALA A 380 -10.15 7.42 -19.25
N MET A 381 -10.41 6.15 -18.94
CA MET A 381 -10.01 4.99 -19.73
C MET A 381 -11.25 4.43 -20.42
N LEU A 382 -11.40 4.73 -21.71
CA LEU A 382 -12.66 4.50 -22.43
C LEU A 382 -12.53 3.51 -23.58
N THR A 383 -13.51 2.63 -23.71
CA THR A 383 -13.66 1.68 -24.83
C THR A 383 -14.24 2.32 -26.09
N ALA A 384 -14.94 3.45 -25.94
CA ALA A 384 -15.47 4.29 -27.00
C ALA A 384 -15.53 5.75 -26.53
N PRO A 385 -15.51 6.74 -27.45
CA PRO A 385 -15.60 8.15 -27.06
C PRO A 385 -16.84 8.47 -26.21
N GLY A 386 -16.75 9.49 -25.36
CA GLY A 386 -17.86 9.97 -24.53
C GLY A 386 -17.59 11.34 -23.93
N THR A 387 -18.53 11.87 -23.16
CA THR A 387 -18.38 13.13 -22.44
C THR A 387 -18.21 12.88 -20.96
N VAL A 388 -17.04 13.23 -20.42
CA VAL A 388 -16.72 13.19 -19.00
C VAL A 388 -17.17 14.50 -18.37
N THR A 389 -17.94 14.44 -17.28
CA THR A 389 -18.32 15.63 -16.50
C THR A 389 -17.85 15.48 -15.07
N VAL A 390 -17.18 16.51 -14.58
CA VAL A 390 -16.61 16.59 -13.24
C VAL A 390 -17.22 17.80 -12.54
N THR A 391 -17.77 17.58 -11.35
CA THR A 391 -18.23 18.63 -10.45
C THR A 391 -17.35 18.62 -9.22
N SER A 392 -16.68 19.74 -8.95
CA SER A 392 -15.96 19.97 -7.71
C SER A 392 -16.64 21.08 -6.93
N GLY A 393 -17.29 20.75 -5.82
CA GLY A 393 -18.13 21.65 -5.05
C GLY A 393 -19.21 22.31 -5.94
N GLY A 394 -19.04 23.60 -6.23
CA GLY A 394 -19.93 24.35 -7.13
C GLY A 394 -19.45 24.50 -8.58
N ASN A 395 -18.26 23.99 -8.91
CA ASN A 395 -17.62 24.12 -10.22
C ASN A 395 -17.85 22.86 -11.06
N THR A 396 -18.57 22.96 -12.18
CA THR A 396 -18.81 21.84 -13.10
C THR A 396 -18.17 22.09 -14.45
N GLN A 397 -17.40 21.12 -14.95
CA GLN A 397 -16.79 21.14 -16.27
C GLN A 397 -17.02 19.82 -17.01
N SER A 398 -17.14 19.89 -18.34
CA SER A 398 -17.35 18.74 -19.21
C SER A 398 -16.30 18.70 -20.33
N PHE A 399 -15.84 17.50 -20.66
CA PHE A 399 -14.79 17.24 -21.62
C PHE A 399 -15.19 16.12 -22.58
N ASN A 400 -14.87 16.27 -23.85
CA ASN A 400 -15.00 15.18 -24.82
C ASN A 400 -13.78 14.27 -24.72
N ALA A 401 -13.98 13.05 -24.27
CA ALA A 401 -12.94 12.04 -24.12
C ALA A 401 -12.97 11.04 -25.27
N PRO A 402 -11.82 10.79 -25.93
CA PRO A 402 -11.72 9.78 -26.99
C PRO A 402 -11.76 8.36 -26.41
N LYS A 403 -11.82 7.35 -27.30
CA LYS A 403 -11.40 5.98 -26.94
C LYS A 403 -9.93 6.02 -26.50
N GLY A 404 -9.56 5.20 -25.52
CA GLY A 404 -8.21 5.13 -24.96
C GLY A 404 -8.15 5.82 -23.60
N ALA A 405 -6.95 6.16 -23.15
CA ALA A 405 -6.74 6.89 -21.91
C ALA A 405 -6.55 8.39 -22.16
N SER A 406 -7.22 9.24 -21.38
CA SER A 406 -7.09 10.71 -21.46
C SER A 406 -7.24 11.36 -20.10
N ALA A 407 -6.44 12.39 -19.82
CA ALA A 407 -6.43 13.09 -18.53
C ALA A 407 -7.08 14.48 -18.63
N TYR A 408 -7.77 14.87 -17.54
CA TYR A 408 -8.46 16.15 -17.38
C TYR A 408 -8.18 16.72 -16.00
N GLN A 409 -8.29 18.05 -15.89
CA GLN A 409 -8.02 18.82 -14.68
C GLN A 409 -9.18 19.79 -14.45
N VAL A 410 -9.71 19.82 -13.24
CA VAL A 410 -10.74 20.78 -12.84
C VAL A 410 -10.29 21.49 -11.57
N PRO A 411 -10.29 22.84 -11.52
CA PRO A 411 -9.97 23.57 -10.31
C PRO A 411 -10.85 23.09 -9.15
N MET A 412 -10.18 22.67 -8.07
CA MET A 412 -10.87 22.04 -6.96
C MET A 412 -11.53 23.09 -6.07
N THR A 413 -12.74 22.80 -5.57
CA THR A 413 -13.44 23.65 -4.61
C THR A 413 -14.00 22.80 -3.47
N VAL A 414 -14.14 23.45 -2.30
CA VAL A 414 -14.67 22.84 -1.08
C VAL A 414 -16.04 22.23 -1.35
N GLY A 415 -16.26 21.03 -0.81
CA GLY A 415 -17.51 20.28 -0.90
C GLY A 415 -17.36 18.98 -1.68
N LYS A 416 -18.48 18.54 -2.27
CA LYS A 416 -18.60 17.25 -2.94
C LYS A 416 -17.86 17.20 -4.26
N GLN A 417 -17.28 16.04 -4.55
CA GLN A 417 -16.67 15.73 -5.83
C GLN A 417 -17.52 14.69 -6.55
N GLN A 418 -17.98 14.99 -7.76
CA GLN A 418 -18.90 14.13 -8.52
C GLN A 418 -18.40 13.94 -9.94
N PHE A 419 -18.59 12.74 -10.47
CA PHE A 419 -18.04 12.34 -11.77
C PHE A 419 -19.10 11.60 -12.57
N SER A 420 -19.11 11.80 -13.88
CA SER A 420 -19.94 11.01 -14.79
C SER A 420 -19.33 10.90 -16.19
N LEU A 421 -19.69 9.81 -16.87
CA LEU A 421 -19.43 9.58 -18.28
C LEU A 421 -20.78 9.42 -18.99
N THR A 422 -20.98 10.17 -20.08
CA THR A 422 -22.19 10.08 -20.90
C THR A 422 -21.85 9.80 -22.37
N ARG A 423 -22.77 9.12 -23.08
CA ARG A 423 -22.74 8.94 -24.55
C ARG A 423 -24.15 9.17 -25.08
N ASP A 424 -24.30 10.04 -26.06
CA ASP A 424 -25.60 10.40 -26.64
C ASP A 424 -26.66 10.71 -25.56
N SER A 425 -26.26 11.51 -24.56
CA SER A 425 -27.07 11.88 -23.38
C SER A 425 -27.47 10.72 -22.44
N THR A 426 -26.97 9.51 -22.65
CA THR A 426 -27.14 8.37 -21.75
C THR A 426 -25.97 8.28 -20.78
N THR A 427 -26.24 8.20 -19.48
CA THR A 427 -25.21 7.96 -18.46
C THR A 427 -24.67 6.54 -18.56
N VAL A 428 -23.35 6.43 -18.73
CA VAL A 428 -22.59 5.17 -18.76
C VAL A 428 -22.06 4.85 -17.35
N LEU A 429 -21.44 5.86 -16.71
CA LEU A 429 -20.92 5.80 -15.35
C LEU A 429 -21.31 7.09 -14.63
N SER A 430 -21.59 7.00 -13.33
CA SER A 430 -21.73 8.18 -12.47
C SER A 430 -21.52 7.79 -11.01
N GLY A 431 -20.94 8.69 -10.23
CA GLY A 431 -20.82 8.54 -8.79
C GLY A 431 -20.22 9.75 -8.11
N ASP A 432 -20.38 9.77 -6.80
CA ASP A 432 -19.79 10.75 -5.91
C ASP A 432 -18.51 10.15 -5.30
N SER A 433 -17.51 10.99 -5.06
CA SER A 433 -16.41 10.61 -4.19
C SER A 433 -16.86 10.45 -2.75
N LEU A 434 -16.21 9.56 -2.00
CA LEU A 434 -16.47 9.37 -0.58
C LEU A 434 -15.85 10.46 0.30
N LYS A 435 -14.81 11.15 -0.18
CA LYS A 435 -14.11 12.17 0.59
C LYS A 435 -14.40 13.56 0.05
N ASP A 436 -15.13 14.39 0.78
CA ASP A 436 -15.32 15.79 0.39
C ASP A 436 -14.02 16.58 0.55
N ILE A 437 -13.83 17.61 -0.28
CA ILE A 437 -12.77 18.61 -0.05
C ILE A 437 -13.22 19.50 1.10
N SER A 438 -12.45 19.52 2.18
CA SER A 438 -12.79 20.19 3.41
C SER A 438 -12.26 21.63 3.47
N SER A 439 -12.99 22.49 4.17
CA SER A 439 -12.52 23.82 4.60
C SER A 439 -11.94 23.80 6.03
N THR A 440 -11.72 22.62 6.61
CA THR A 440 -11.18 22.43 7.96
C THR A 440 -9.96 21.52 7.93
N CYS A 441 -9.02 21.74 8.84
CA CYS A 441 -7.82 20.92 8.99
C CYS A 441 -8.22 19.54 9.52
N ILE A 442 -8.22 18.54 8.65
CA ILE A 442 -8.50 17.15 9.03
C ILE A 442 -7.42 16.71 10.01
N CYS A 443 -7.86 16.27 11.19
CA CYS A 443 -6.97 15.94 12.31
C CYS A 443 -6.02 17.06 12.73
N GLY A 444 -6.34 18.33 12.41
CA GLY A 444 -5.54 19.49 12.79
C GLY A 444 -4.25 19.69 12.00
N ILE A 445 -4.00 18.90 10.95
CA ILE A 445 -2.72 18.88 10.22
C ILE A 445 -2.86 19.30 8.75
N TYR A 446 -1.71 19.62 8.14
CA TYR A 446 -1.50 19.76 6.70
C TYR A 446 -1.44 18.38 6.03
N ASN A 447 -2.61 17.82 5.69
CA ASN A 447 -2.65 16.58 4.91
C ASN A 447 -2.48 16.85 3.41
N PHE A 448 -1.27 16.57 2.90
CA PHE A 448 -0.93 16.62 1.48
C PHE A 448 -0.93 15.25 0.77
N ASN A 449 -1.36 14.19 1.45
CA ASN A 449 -1.68 12.93 0.79
C ASN A 449 -2.87 13.12 -0.19
N ALA A 450 -3.01 12.24 -1.17
CA ALA A 450 -4.12 12.26 -2.12
C ALA A 450 -5.22 11.27 -1.69
N TYR A 451 -6.47 11.66 -1.90
CA TYR A 451 -7.55 10.69 -1.98
C TYR A 451 -7.68 10.21 -3.42
N VAL A 452 -7.73 8.90 -3.65
CA VAL A 452 -7.89 8.33 -4.99
C VAL A 452 -9.15 7.47 -5.04
N GLY A 453 -9.96 7.65 -6.08
CA GLY A 453 -11.17 6.87 -6.29
C GLY A 453 -11.38 6.50 -7.75
N THR A 454 -12.34 5.61 -7.99
CA THR A 454 -12.68 5.10 -9.32
C THR A 454 -14.19 5.07 -9.56
N LEU A 455 -14.58 5.08 -10.83
CA LEU A 455 -15.91 4.70 -11.29
C LEU A 455 -15.79 3.64 -12.39
N PRO A 456 -16.45 2.47 -12.26
CA PRO A 456 -17.27 2.05 -11.13
C PRO A 456 -16.52 2.02 -9.80
N ALA A 457 -17.21 2.30 -8.70
CA ALA A 457 -16.55 2.36 -7.40
C ALA A 457 -15.99 1.00 -6.97
N GLY A 458 -14.76 1.03 -6.49
CA GLY A 458 -14.07 -0.13 -5.92
C GLY A 458 -14.65 -0.63 -4.60
N VAL A 459 -14.00 -1.65 -4.04
CA VAL A 459 -14.34 -2.20 -2.73
C VAL A 459 -13.91 -1.24 -1.61
N SER A 460 -14.57 -1.34 -0.45
CA SER A 460 -14.15 -0.61 0.74
C SER A 460 -12.74 -1.06 1.17
N ASP A 461 -11.85 -0.10 1.35
CA ASP A 461 -10.45 -0.35 1.75
C ASP A 461 -10.08 0.52 2.97
N PRO A 462 -10.58 0.18 4.17
CA PRO A 462 -10.25 0.92 5.38
C PRO A 462 -8.90 0.49 5.96
N LEU A 463 -8.24 1.42 6.64
CA LEU A 463 -7.04 1.13 7.43
C LEU A 463 -7.37 0.19 8.59
N GLY A 464 -6.49 -0.79 8.83
CA GLY A 464 -6.61 -1.76 9.92
C GLY A 464 -6.34 -1.16 11.31
N ALA A 465 -6.68 -1.89 12.37
CA ALA A 465 -6.46 -1.44 13.74
C ALA A 465 -4.98 -1.20 14.08
N ASP A 466 -4.09 -2.08 13.61
CA ASP A 466 -2.64 -1.96 13.81
C ASP A 466 -2.08 -0.72 13.09
N GLY A 467 -2.58 -0.45 11.87
CA GLY A 467 -2.28 0.76 11.10
C GLY A 467 -2.90 2.05 11.65
N LEU A 468 -3.78 1.97 12.66
CA LEU A 468 -4.38 3.13 13.33
C LEU A 468 -3.79 3.39 14.73
N ALA A 469 -2.83 2.57 15.17
CA ALA A 469 -2.39 2.51 16.56
C ALA A 469 -1.79 3.83 17.08
N SER A 470 -1.17 4.62 16.20
CA SER A 470 -0.48 5.88 16.51
C SER A 470 -1.24 7.12 16.04
N LEU A 471 -2.48 6.99 15.56
CA LEU A 471 -3.22 8.09 14.90
C LEU A 471 -3.37 9.34 15.76
N THR A 472 -3.57 9.21 17.07
CA THR A 472 -3.72 10.37 17.96
C THR A 472 -2.40 10.88 18.54
N VAL A 473 -1.29 10.17 18.33
CA VAL A 473 0.00 10.49 18.93
C VAL A 473 0.57 11.77 18.30
N GLY A 474 0.85 12.78 19.12
CA GLY A 474 1.42 14.05 18.65
C GLY A 474 0.41 15.08 18.14
N LEU A 475 -0.84 14.70 17.86
CA LEU A 475 -1.87 15.64 17.42
C LEU A 475 -2.17 16.69 18.49
N HIS A 476 -2.29 17.96 18.09
CA HIS A 476 -2.69 19.06 18.98
C HIS A 476 -4.21 19.24 19.08
N VAL A 477 -4.99 18.32 18.51
CA VAL A 477 -6.46 18.33 18.52
C VAL A 477 -7.02 17.01 19.04
N SER A 478 -8.21 17.07 19.65
CA SER A 478 -8.96 15.89 20.12
C SER A 478 -10.10 15.48 19.19
N THR A 479 -10.24 16.12 18.03
CA THR A 479 -11.32 15.89 17.06
C THR A 479 -11.08 14.70 16.14
N CYS A 480 -9.86 14.16 16.12
CA CYS A 480 -9.49 13.00 15.31
C CYS A 480 -9.72 11.70 16.11
N SER A 481 -10.26 10.67 15.46
CA SER A 481 -10.48 9.35 16.06
C SER A 481 -9.70 8.30 15.29
N ALA A 482 -9.14 7.31 16.01
CA ALA A 482 -8.46 6.16 15.44
C ALA A 482 -9.47 5.16 14.83
N THR A 483 -10.32 5.65 13.93
CA THR A 483 -11.35 4.88 13.24
C THR A 483 -11.48 5.39 11.79
N PRO A 484 -11.64 4.48 10.81
CA PRO A 484 -11.99 4.88 9.45
C PRO A 484 -13.34 5.60 9.42
N SER A 485 -13.44 6.67 8.65
CA SER A 485 -14.64 7.52 8.60
C SER A 485 -15.37 7.49 7.26
N LEU A 486 -14.74 6.97 6.20
CA LEU A 486 -15.42 6.81 4.91
C LEU A 486 -16.48 5.71 4.98
N GLY A 487 -17.64 5.99 4.36
CA GLY A 487 -18.67 4.99 4.17
C GLY A 487 -18.26 3.91 3.17
N THR A 488 -19.08 2.87 3.04
CA THR A 488 -18.94 1.93 1.90
C THR A 488 -19.43 2.60 0.62
N ALA A 489 -18.70 2.43 -0.48
CA ALA A 489 -19.14 2.93 -1.78
C ALA A 489 -20.55 2.38 -2.11
N PRO A 490 -21.49 3.22 -2.61
CA PRO A 490 -22.77 2.74 -3.07
C PRO A 490 -22.55 1.69 -4.17
N ALA A 491 -23.19 0.52 -4.05
CA ALA A 491 -23.11 -0.51 -5.07
C ALA A 491 -23.51 0.05 -6.44
N ALA A 492 -22.67 -0.16 -7.47
CA ALA A 492 -22.94 0.29 -8.82
C ALA A 492 -24.34 -0.17 -9.27
N ALA A 493 -25.17 0.76 -9.74
CA ALA A 493 -26.45 0.42 -10.35
C ALA A 493 -26.20 -0.49 -11.55
N SER A 494 -26.75 -1.71 -11.51
CA SER A 494 -26.52 -2.72 -12.57
C SER A 494 -26.87 -2.16 -13.95
N GLN A 495 -25.94 -2.26 -14.88
CA GLN A 495 -26.14 -1.99 -16.29
C GLN A 495 -27.24 -2.91 -16.83
N THR A 496 -28.41 -2.36 -17.15
CA THR A 496 -29.45 -3.09 -17.89
C THR A 496 -29.17 -2.94 -19.38
N GLY A 497 -28.37 -3.87 -19.91
CA GLY A 497 -28.17 -4.03 -21.36
C GLY A 497 -29.44 -4.59 -22.01
N ALA A 498 -29.99 -3.84 -22.97
CA ALA A 498 -31.07 -4.27 -23.84
C ALA A 498 -30.54 -4.99 -25.08
N ALA A 499 -30.83 -6.29 -25.18
CA ALA A 499 -30.90 -7.12 -26.40
C ALA A 499 -31.47 -8.48 -25.96
N GLY A 500 -32.36 -9.21 -26.61
CA GLY A 500 -33.04 -9.17 -27.90
C GLY A 500 -33.79 -10.53 -28.01
N ASN A 501 -34.96 -10.53 -28.63
CA ASN A 501 -35.90 -11.66 -28.74
C ASN A 501 -35.29 -13.03 -29.12
N SER A 502 -35.71 -14.09 -28.42
CA SER A 502 -36.04 -15.39 -29.03
C SER A 502 -37.04 -16.18 -28.18
N SER A 503 -38.17 -16.53 -28.80
CA SER A 503 -39.20 -17.51 -28.39
C SER A 503 -38.59 -18.93 -28.24
N THR A 504 -39.12 -19.94 -27.53
CA THR A 504 -40.52 -20.44 -27.37
C THR A 504 -40.58 -21.48 -26.18
N PRO A 505 -41.67 -22.23 -25.87
CA PRO A 505 -42.42 -22.13 -24.60
C PRO A 505 -42.44 -23.42 -23.72
N SER A 506 -42.79 -23.30 -22.42
CA SER A 506 -43.49 -24.40 -21.72
C SER A 506 -44.20 -23.96 -20.42
N THR A 507 -45.55 -24.00 -20.48
CA THR A 507 -46.52 -24.47 -19.48
C THR A 507 -46.45 -24.04 -18.00
N THR A 508 -47.41 -23.20 -17.61
CA THR A 508 -47.94 -22.92 -16.26
C THR A 508 -48.76 -24.12 -15.70
N PRO A 509 -49.04 -24.21 -14.38
CA PRO A 509 -50.24 -23.55 -13.77
C PRO A 509 -49.95 -22.93 -12.37
N THR A 510 -50.23 -21.65 -12.10
CA THR A 510 -51.48 -21.00 -11.64
C THR A 510 -51.95 -21.36 -10.22
N THR A 511 -51.86 -20.38 -9.28
CA THR A 511 -52.93 -19.87 -8.35
C THR A 511 -52.35 -18.70 -7.53
N ALA A 512 -52.70 -17.42 -7.80
CA ALA A 512 -53.81 -16.61 -7.26
C ALA A 512 -53.62 -16.14 -5.80
N ALA A 513 -53.27 -14.84 -5.56
CA ALA A 513 -54.17 -13.72 -5.15
C ALA A 513 -54.14 -13.49 -3.61
N ALA A 514 -54.23 -12.30 -2.97
CA ALA A 514 -54.40 -10.90 -3.32
C ALA A 514 -54.10 -9.99 -2.08
N SER A 515 -53.66 -8.75 -2.35
CA SER A 515 -54.02 -7.42 -1.77
C SER A 515 -54.24 -7.15 -0.26
N SER A 516 -53.44 -6.18 0.27
CA SER A 516 -53.67 -4.97 1.14
C SER A 516 -55.00 -4.79 1.94
N PRO A 517 -55.08 -3.95 3.02
CA PRO A 517 -54.37 -2.65 3.22
C PRO A 517 -53.99 -2.21 4.68
N THR A 518 -53.32 -1.05 4.75
CA THR A 518 -53.04 -0.16 5.92
C THR A 518 -54.35 0.44 6.52
N PRO A 519 -54.37 1.02 7.76
CA PRO A 519 -53.98 2.44 7.97
C PRO A 519 -53.39 2.83 9.36
N THR A 520 -52.51 3.84 9.32
CA THR A 520 -52.31 5.07 10.14
C THR A 520 -53.00 5.27 11.51
N SER A 521 -52.27 5.80 12.53
CA SER A 521 -52.48 7.16 13.15
C SER A 521 -51.87 7.39 14.56
N THR A 522 -50.92 8.34 14.65
CA THR A 522 -50.76 9.53 15.55
C THR A 522 -50.78 9.51 17.12
N THR A 523 -49.76 10.23 17.66
CA THR A 523 -49.70 11.26 18.74
C THR A 523 -49.63 10.92 20.26
N SER A 524 -48.43 11.16 20.84
CA SER A 524 -47.99 12.00 22.00
C SER A 524 -48.75 12.06 23.36
N PRO A 525 -48.22 12.76 24.42
CA PRO A 525 -47.01 12.53 25.22
C PRO A 525 -47.29 12.64 26.76
N GLY A 526 -46.30 12.46 27.66
CA GLY A 526 -46.51 12.80 29.09
C GLY A 526 -45.40 12.48 30.10
N SER A 527 -44.58 13.50 30.39
CA SER A 527 -43.93 13.93 31.65
C SER A 527 -43.50 12.96 32.77
N ALA A 528 -42.18 12.98 33.01
CA ALA A 528 -41.44 13.40 34.23
C ALA A 528 -42.05 13.24 35.64
N SER A 529 -41.23 12.73 36.57
CA SER A 529 -40.99 13.39 37.87
C SER A 529 -39.67 12.94 38.53
N GLN A 530 -38.97 13.92 39.09
CA GLN A 530 -37.78 13.84 39.96
C GLN A 530 -38.16 13.60 41.43
N SER A 531 -37.20 13.16 42.26
CA SER A 531 -36.85 13.64 43.63
C SER A 531 -35.83 12.68 44.28
N THR A 532 -34.57 13.05 44.59
CA THR A 532 -34.04 13.72 45.81
C THR A 532 -34.28 12.90 47.10
N SER A 533 -33.38 12.57 48.04
CA SER A 533 -32.16 13.21 48.58
C SER A 533 -31.37 12.27 49.54
N ALA A 534 -30.06 12.54 49.67
CA ALA A 534 -29.21 12.69 50.88
C ALA A 534 -28.95 11.59 51.95
N SER A 535 -27.65 11.26 52.07
CA SER A 535 -26.73 11.15 53.25
C SER A 535 -27.14 10.61 54.63
N ALA A 536 -26.34 9.67 55.17
CA ALA A 536 -25.39 9.88 56.28
C ALA A 536 -24.63 8.60 56.72
N SER A 537 -23.41 8.81 57.23
CA SER A 537 -22.34 7.88 57.65
C SER A 537 -22.63 6.95 58.84
N ALA A 538 -21.96 5.78 58.88
CA ALA A 538 -20.95 5.44 59.91
C ALA A 538 -20.44 3.97 59.84
N SER A 539 -19.11 3.86 59.85
CA SER A 539 -18.18 2.76 60.19
C SER A 539 -18.72 1.46 60.84
N THR A 540 -18.30 0.30 60.32
CA THR A 540 -17.59 -0.76 61.09
C THR A 540 -17.17 -1.93 60.17
N THR A 541 -15.88 -2.27 60.18
CA THR A 541 -15.27 -3.52 59.66
C THR A 541 -15.58 -4.65 60.66
N PRO A 542 -15.96 -5.89 60.24
CA PRO A 542 -14.94 -6.88 59.87
C PRO A 542 -15.33 -7.97 58.83
N THR A 543 -14.30 -8.43 58.12
CA THR A 543 -14.04 -9.83 57.68
C THR A 543 -15.07 -10.55 56.79
N GLN A 544 -14.67 -10.73 55.52
CA GLN A 544 -15.28 -11.63 54.52
C GLN A 544 -15.19 -13.11 54.93
N THR A 545 -16.29 -13.86 54.81
CA THR A 545 -16.32 -15.12 54.03
C THR A 545 -17.77 -15.47 53.62
N THR A 546 -17.98 -15.55 52.31
CA THR A 546 -18.99 -16.31 51.53
C THR A 546 -20.39 -16.56 52.12
N THR A 547 -21.41 -15.94 51.51
CA THR A 547 -22.67 -16.62 51.16
C THR A 547 -23.24 -16.05 49.87
N SER A 548 -23.40 -16.94 48.90
CA SER A 548 -23.97 -16.71 47.58
C SER A 548 -25.48 -16.46 47.69
N SER A 549 -25.98 -15.40 47.06
CA SER A 549 -27.38 -15.28 46.67
C SER A 549 -27.46 -15.19 45.14
N SER A 550 -28.09 -16.22 44.59
CA SER A 550 -28.25 -16.53 43.19
C SER A 550 -29.18 -15.55 42.47
N SER A 551 -28.69 -14.98 41.38
CA SER A 551 -29.49 -14.81 40.16
C SER A 551 -28.74 -15.53 39.02
N SER A 552 -29.43 -16.31 38.21
CA SER A 552 -28.87 -17.07 37.09
C SER A 552 -29.75 -16.88 35.86
N PRO A 553 -29.23 -17.09 34.63
CA PRO A 553 -27.89 -16.73 34.18
C PRO A 553 -27.93 -16.04 32.80
N THR A 554 -27.14 -15.00 32.59
CA THR A 554 -26.65 -14.70 31.25
C THR A 554 -25.41 -15.57 31.07
N THR A 555 -25.55 -16.69 30.38
CA THR A 555 -24.47 -17.70 30.22
C THR A 555 -23.34 -17.13 29.36
N GLY A 556 -22.33 -16.57 30.03
CA GLY A 556 -21.04 -16.22 29.46
C GLY A 556 -20.14 -15.62 30.54
N THR A 557 -18.86 -15.97 30.51
CA THR A 557 -17.85 -15.28 31.32
C THR A 557 -17.50 -13.98 30.60
N CYS A 558 -17.08 -12.94 31.34
CA CYS A 558 -16.63 -11.73 30.69
C CYS A 558 -15.47 -12.04 29.72
N VAL A 559 -15.53 -11.55 28.48
CA VAL A 559 -14.49 -11.70 27.44
C VAL A 559 -14.07 -10.35 26.84
N ALA A 560 -14.57 -9.24 27.37
CA ALA A 560 -14.09 -7.90 27.08
C ALA A 560 -14.47 -6.99 28.25
N GLY A 561 -13.59 -6.07 28.61
CA GLY A 561 -13.85 -5.11 29.67
C GLY A 561 -13.00 -3.86 29.57
N THR A 562 -13.36 -2.85 30.33
CA THR A 562 -12.67 -1.55 30.42
C THR A 562 -12.54 -1.14 31.88
N ALA A 563 -11.85 -0.04 32.18
CA ALA A 563 -11.76 0.50 33.54
C ALA A 563 -13.16 0.80 34.11
N ALA A 564 -13.37 0.52 35.39
CA ALA A 564 -14.61 0.87 36.06
C ALA A 564 -14.79 2.39 36.19
N SER A 565 -16.03 2.88 36.19
CA SER A 565 -16.31 4.31 36.32
C SER A 565 -15.72 4.86 37.63
N GLY A 566 -14.91 5.91 37.53
CA GLY A 566 -14.21 6.51 38.67
C GLY A 566 -12.82 5.91 38.95
N MET A 567 -12.39 4.93 38.16
CA MET A 567 -11.01 4.41 38.16
C MET A 567 -10.15 5.15 37.12
N SER A 568 -8.83 5.05 37.27
CA SER A 568 -7.86 5.62 36.33
C SER A 568 -8.00 5.00 34.94
N ASP A 569 -7.89 5.81 33.88
CA ASP A 569 -7.85 5.33 32.49
C ASP A 569 -6.64 4.43 32.22
N ASN A 570 -5.59 4.53 33.06
CA ASN A 570 -4.41 3.64 33.03
C ASN A 570 -4.75 2.17 33.32
N LEU A 571 -5.95 1.87 33.88
CA LEU A 571 -6.46 0.51 34.05
C LEU A 571 -7.13 -0.07 32.81
N SER A 572 -7.45 0.76 31.81
CA SER A 572 -8.23 0.35 30.65
C SER A 572 -7.55 -0.78 29.87
N GLY A 573 -6.24 -0.69 29.64
CA GLY A 573 -5.45 -1.74 28.98
C GLY A 573 -5.39 -3.03 29.80
N LEU A 574 -5.20 -2.93 31.12
CA LEU A 574 -5.18 -4.08 32.03
C LEU A 574 -6.54 -4.78 32.12
N CYS A 575 -7.62 -4.02 32.15
CA CYS A 575 -8.99 -4.53 32.14
C CYS A 575 -9.35 -5.16 30.80
N SER A 576 -8.98 -4.53 29.68
CA SER A 576 -9.21 -5.10 28.35
C SER A 576 -8.51 -6.45 28.19
N PHE A 577 -7.22 -6.51 28.51
CA PHE A 577 -6.45 -7.75 28.47
C PHE A 577 -7.01 -8.81 29.40
N SER A 578 -7.21 -8.48 30.69
CA SER A 578 -7.60 -9.48 31.69
C SER A 578 -9.01 -10.00 31.49
N CYS A 579 -9.95 -9.11 31.16
CA CYS A 579 -11.34 -9.48 30.91
C CYS A 579 -11.44 -10.33 29.63
N SER A 580 -10.56 -10.18 28.63
CA SER A 580 -10.52 -11.07 27.45
C SER A 580 -10.28 -12.55 27.80
N TYR A 581 -9.63 -12.81 28.92
CA TYR A 581 -9.32 -14.15 29.42
C TYR A 581 -10.24 -14.61 30.56
N GLY A 582 -11.36 -13.93 30.78
CA GLY A 582 -12.31 -14.29 31.84
C GLY A 582 -11.94 -13.80 33.24
N TYR A 583 -10.86 -13.03 33.38
CA TYR A 583 -10.47 -12.42 34.65
C TYR A 583 -10.83 -10.93 34.68
N CYS A 584 -12.02 -10.62 35.20
CA CYS A 584 -12.58 -9.26 35.17
C CYS A 584 -13.04 -8.82 36.57
N PRO A 585 -12.13 -8.32 37.42
CA PRO A 585 -12.47 -7.90 38.78
C PRO A 585 -13.35 -6.65 38.76
N THR A 586 -14.60 -6.77 39.21
CA THR A 586 -15.63 -5.72 39.11
C THR A 586 -15.35 -4.44 39.90
N GLY A 587 -14.35 -4.44 40.78
CA GLY A 587 -13.90 -3.24 41.50
C GLY A 587 -12.92 -2.37 40.69
N ALA A 588 -12.23 -2.95 39.71
CA ALA A 588 -11.28 -2.24 38.85
C ALA A 588 -11.77 -2.15 37.39
N CYS A 589 -12.58 -3.13 36.96
CA CYS A 589 -13.02 -3.28 35.59
C CYS A 589 -14.55 -3.38 35.45
N THR A 590 -15.08 -2.85 34.35
CA THR A 590 -16.46 -3.07 33.89
C THR A 590 -16.45 -4.02 32.71
N CYS A 591 -17.25 -5.09 32.79
CA CYS A 591 -17.42 -6.02 31.68
C CYS A 591 -18.24 -5.36 30.56
N THR A 592 -17.72 -5.42 29.32
CA THR A 592 -18.38 -4.86 28.13
C THR A 592 -18.92 -5.94 27.19
N SER A 593 -18.45 -7.20 27.33
CA SER A 593 -18.97 -8.35 26.56
C SER A 593 -18.80 -9.67 27.31
N ASN A 594 -19.74 -10.60 27.11
CA ASN A 594 -19.71 -11.96 27.68
C ASN A 594 -19.57 -13.00 26.56
N GLY A 595 -18.79 -14.05 26.82
CA GLY A 595 -18.51 -15.13 25.86
C GLY A 595 -17.82 -16.32 26.52
N THR A 596 -17.15 -17.14 25.70
CA THR A 596 -16.32 -18.26 26.16
C THR A 596 -14.85 -17.83 26.14
N PRO A 597 -14.18 -17.69 27.29
CA PRO A 597 -12.78 -17.29 27.32
C PRO A 597 -11.87 -18.36 26.70
N VAL A 598 -10.86 -17.91 25.96
CA VAL A 598 -9.75 -18.78 25.53
C VAL A 598 -8.71 -18.83 26.64
N PRO A 599 -8.13 -19.99 27.00
CA PRO A 599 -7.06 -20.04 28.00
C PRO A 599 -5.83 -19.24 27.52
N PRO A 600 -5.30 -18.30 28.32
CA PRO A 600 -4.12 -17.53 27.92
C PRO A 600 -2.84 -18.39 27.97
N PRO A 601 -1.85 -18.14 27.09
CA PRO A 601 -0.49 -18.66 27.28
C PRO A 601 0.10 -18.09 28.58
N GLN A 602 0.79 -18.92 29.37
CA GLN A 602 1.47 -18.48 30.58
C GLN A 602 2.97 -18.32 30.33
N THR A 603 3.48 -17.12 30.58
CA THR A 603 4.91 -16.78 30.48
C THR A 603 5.63 -16.92 31.82
N GLY A 604 4.88 -16.95 32.94
CA GLY A 604 5.43 -17.08 34.29
C GLY A 604 6.05 -15.80 34.86
N THR A 605 6.03 -14.68 34.12
CA THR A 605 6.57 -13.40 34.58
C THR A 605 5.75 -12.87 35.77
N LYS A 606 6.43 -12.60 36.89
CA LYS A 606 5.80 -11.99 38.07
C LYS A 606 5.54 -10.51 37.82
N GLY A 607 4.31 -10.05 38.04
CA GLY A 607 3.93 -8.64 37.91
C GLY A 607 3.43 -8.04 39.22
N CYS A 608 3.68 -6.76 39.41
CA CYS A 608 3.19 -5.96 40.53
C CYS A 608 2.89 -4.54 40.04
N ALA A 609 2.03 -3.82 40.76
CA ALA A 609 1.71 -2.44 40.47
C ALA A 609 2.96 -1.54 40.59
N LEU A 610 3.04 -0.51 39.75
CA LEU A 610 4.08 0.52 39.88
C LEU A 610 3.94 1.32 41.18
N GLN A 611 5.05 1.89 41.64
CA GLN A 611 5.08 2.72 42.83
C GLN A 611 4.22 3.98 42.62
N GLY A 612 3.16 4.13 43.42
CA GLY A 612 2.21 5.24 43.35
C GLY A 612 0.83 4.86 42.85
N GLU A 613 0.66 3.65 42.29
CA GLU A 613 -0.64 3.12 41.90
C GLU A 613 -1.41 2.57 43.11
N ASP A 614 -2.74 2.59 43.03
CA ASP A 614 -3.60 2.08 44.10
C ASP A 614 -3.75 0.55 44.08
N GLY A 615 -4.44 0.00 45.08
CA GLY A 615 -4.58 -1.45 45.25
C GLY A 615 -5.32 -2.19 44.13
N SER A 616 -5.99 -1.48 43.22
CA SER A 616 -6.71 -2.09 42.09
C SER A 616 -5.77 -2.68 41.01
N TYR A 617 -4.52 -2.20 40.95
CA TYR A 617 -3.53 -2.64 39.97
C TYR A 617 -2.82 -3.94 40.37
N ALA A 618 -2.77 -4.27 41.66
CA ALA A 618 -1.93 -5.37 42.16
C ALA A 618 -2.29 -6.72 41.53
N GLU A 619 -3.58 -7.06 41.56
CA GLU A 619 -4.08 -8.33 41.02
C GLU A 619 -4.10 -8.34 39.49
N LEU A 620 -4.42 -7.21 38.86
CA LEU A 620 -4.42 -7.06 37.40
C LEU A 620 -3.00 -7.16 36.82
N CYS A 621 -2.01 -6.52 37.43
CA CYS A 621 -0.61 -6.63 37.03
C CYS A 621 -0.07 -8.05 37.23
N SER A 622 -0.40 -8.71 38.34
CA SER A 622 -0.03 -10.10 38.58
C SER A 622 -0.61 -11.03 37.50
N PHE A 623 -1.90 -10.87 37.18
CA PHE A 623 -2.57 -11.67 36.17
C PHE A 623 -2.04 -11.41 34.76
N ALA A 624 -1.90 -10.14 34.38
CA ALA A 624 -1.53 -9.74 33.04
C ALA A 624 -0.06 -10.05 32.71
N CYS A 625 0.87 -9.69 33.61
CA CYS A 625 2.30 -9.90 33.37
C CYS A 625 2.62 -11.39 33.24
N SER A 626 1.99 -12.26 34.04
CA SER A 626 2.17 -13.72 33.96
C SER A 626 1.65 -14.36 32.68
N ARG A 627 1.00 -13.57 31.81
CA ARG A 627 0.42 -13.95 30.51
C ARG A 627 0.94 -13.12 29.35
N GLY A 628 2.08 -12.44 29.55
CA GLY A 628 2.80 -11.73 28.48
C GLY A 628 2.38 -10.28 28.26
N TYR A 629 1.47 -9.72 29.07
CA TYR A 629 1.10 -8.31 29.00
C TYR A 629 1.49 -7.57 30.28
N CYS A 630 2.61 -6.85 30.25
CA CYS A 630 3.15 -6.14 31.40
C CYS A 630 3.46 -4.67 31.04
N PRO A 631 2.45 -3.80 30.94
CA PRO A 631 2.63 -2.42 30.50
C PRO A 631 3.46 -1.63 31.51
N SER A 632 4.61 -1.08 31.09
CA SER A 632 5.56 -0.35 31.95
C SER A 632 5.04 0.97 32.51
N GLY A 633 3.87 1.43 32.05
CA GLY A 633 3.15 2.59 32.59
C GLY A 633 2.19 2.26 33.74
N ALA A 634 1.92 0.98 34.02
CA ALA A 634 1.03 0.54 35.10
C ALA A 634 1.62 -0.57 35.98
N CYS A 635 2.47 -1.43 35.41
CA CYS A 635 3.04 -2.60 36.06
C CYS A 635 4.58 -2.63 35.98
N SER A 636 5.18 -3.30 36.95
CA SER A 636 6.59 -3.67 36.97
C SER A 636 6.73 -5.19 36.94
N SER A 637 7.74 -5.70 36.25
CA SER A 637 8.17 -7.09 36.32
C SER A 637 9.27 -7.34 37.37
N SER A 638 9.74 -6.27 38.02
CA SER A 638 10.80 -6.30 39.04
C SER A 638 10.19 -6.29 40.45
N CYS A 639 9.44 -7.35 40.73
CA CYS A 639 8.77 -7.63 41.99
C CYS A 639 9.47 -8.80 42.72
#